data_AF-A0A661A0C0-F1
#
_entry.id   AF-A0A661A0C0-F1
#
_cell.length_a   1.000
_cell.length_b   1.000
_cell.length_c   1.000
_cell.angle_alpha   90.00
_cell.angle_beta   90.00
_cell.angle_gamma   90.00
#
_symmetry.space_group_name_H-M   'P 1'
#
loop_
_entity.id
_entity.type
_entity.pdbx_description
1 polymer ?
#
loop_
_entity_poly.entity_id
_entity_poly.type
_entity_poly.pdbx_seq_one_letter_code
_entity_poly.pdbx_strand_id
1 'polypeptide(L)'
;MAIPVPKGDAPYPVKRRILYDLDDYPFPDRIVVPHGEIVHDRVSVELMRGCPVGCRFCQAGYVYRPTRERDPNQVRDTVIRSVRATGYDQFSLSSLNTGEYGAVQPLIVDLMDRFEPEKVSINLSSMHASTITPELAAQLRRVRKSGFTIAPEAGTQRMRDVINKNLNEEQILEACRLAFDAGWNLIKLYFMIGLPGETDADVDGMVDLAHAILDEGRKVGGKKRRREITLSASSFIPKVETPFQWVGMDRLENLARKQSRISARVCRGVNFKHHENDSSFYDAVFSRGDRALCDVLETAWRNGARFDGWGEHFNPLIWKNAFAEHGVDPEFYAHRDLDPGWRLPWQVVDSRINKKWLAIELKRALTAATLTVCGPKDCHGCAPFARECVKGVVTQTTGRPLDTTLPLLSTPAAVAPSDLPACAGAAPPLLPDAEIPQPVAPAAPDVRYRYRARFTKLGRLRFLGHLDFSRMLMRGLRRAGISLLYSQGFNPKPKVAFGPALQLGVSSESEYLDFESTEYIDVRETLGRINEALPSDVRFEALEAIGGQVPALGEAISAARYRVEAESGVDLTEVIEKFRRQEQVTVTRERKGKLRTFDLAQELLSLDQLDSGSARFVLIVRCGGASLRPDEALRAIFGDLAGACMLIREDLLVDWEGRTVNPLLAAAAHRARRAVV
;
A
#
# COMPACT_ATOMS: atom_id res chain seq x y z
N MET A 1 -28.06 -0.79 -34.27
CA MET A 1 -28.51 -1.66 -33.17
C MET A 1 -29.10 -0.77 -32.09
N ALA A 2 -30.41 -0.84 -31.85
CA ALA A 2 -31.07 -0.05 -30.82
C ALA A 2 -30.82 -0.68 -29.45
N ILE A 3 -30.18 0.04 -28.54
CA ILE A 3 -29.90 -0.46 -27.19
C ILE A 3 -31.19 -0.35 -26.37
N PRO A 4 -31.73 -1.47 -25.84
CA PRO A 4 -32.93 -1.44 -25.03
C PRO A 4 -32.70 -0.54 -23.80
N VAL A 5 -33.60 0.41 -23.59
CA VAL A 5 -33.65 1.18 -22.34
C VAL A 5 -34.29 0.28 -21.27
N PRO A 6 -33.64 0.05 -20.12
CA PRO A 6 -34.23 -0.76 -19.05
C PRO A 6 -35.54 -0.13 -18.56
N LYS A 7 -36.57 -0.95 -18.34
CA LYS A 7 -37.79 -0.51 -17.65
C LYS A 7 -37.48 -0.30 -16.16
N GLY A 8 -37.68 0.91 -15.65
CA GLY A 8 -37.51 1.31 -14.25
C GLY A 8 -37.69 2.84 -14.06
N ASP A 9 -37.77 3.30 -12.81
CA ASP A 9 -38.13 4.69 -12.44
C ASP A 9 -36.98 5.71 -12.54
N ALA A 10 -35.72 5.26 -12.68
CA ALA A 10 -34.59 6.16 -12.85
C ALA A 10 -34.49 6.63 -14.32
N PRO A 11 -34.54 7.95 -14.61
CA PRO A 11 -34.48 8.43 -15.99
C PRO A 11 -33.11 8.15 -16.60
N TYR A 12 -33.08 7.48 -17.76
CA TYR A 12 -31.87 7.29 -18.55
C TYR A 12 -31.66 8.46 -19.54
N PRO A 13 -30.41 8.90 -19.77
CA PRO A 13 -29.19 8.44 -19.11
C PRO A 13 -29.12 8.89 -17.65
N VAL A 14 -28.54 8.04 -16.79
CA VAL A 14 -28.30 8.38 -15.38
C VAL A 14 -27.28 9.51 -15.33
N LYS A 15 -27.71 10.67 -14.83
CA LYS A 15 -26.88 11.87 -14.83
C LYS A 15 -25.99 11.93 -13.60
N ARG A 16 -24.68 12.03 -13.82
CA ARG A 16 -23.69 12.22 -12.75
C ARG A 16 -23.99 13.49 -11.93
N ARG A 17 -23.80 13.43 -10.61
CA ARG A 17 -23.82 14.60 -9.72
C ARG A 17 -22.39 15.14 -9.56
N ILE A 18 -22.26 16.47 -9.53
CA ILE A 18 -20.98 17.15 -9.33
C ILE A 18 -21.05 17.84 -7.98
N LEU A 19 -20.11 17.49 -7.09
CA LEU A 19 -19.78 18.28 -5.93
C LEU A 19 -18.78 19.35 -6.37
N TYR A 20 -19.12 20.63 -6.20
CA TYR A 20 -18.32 21.75 -6.68
C TYR A 20 -17.27 22.19 -5.67
N ASP A 21 -17.64 22.25 -4.39
CA ASP A 21 -16.71 22.47 -3.29
C ASP A 21 -16.42 21.15 -2.57
N LEU A 22 -15.15 20.75 -2.54
CA LEU A 22 -14.75 19.53 -1.83
C LEU A 22 -14.68 19.75 -0.32
N ASP A 23 -14.51 20.99 0.12
CA ASP A 23 -14.31 21.35 1.53
C ASP A 23 -15.63 21.31 2.33
N ASP A 24 -16.78 21.38 1.65
CA ASP A 24 -18.11 21.07 2.24
C ASP A 24 -18.19 19.63 2.79
N TYR A 25 -17.29 18.75 2.34
CA TYR A 25 -17.24 17.33 2.72
C TYR A 25 -15.82 16.97 3.16
N PRO A 26 -15.50 17.15 4.46
CA PRO A 26 -14.16 16.90 4.97
C PRO A 26 -13.75 15.45 4.73
N PHE A 27 -12.46 15.24 4.45
CA PHE A 27 -11.90 13.91 4.26
C PHE A 27 -11.80 13.20 5.62
N PRO A 28 -12.14 11.90 5.73
CA PRO A 28 -12.12 11.19 7.01
C PRO A 28 -10.70 11.17 7.61
N ASP A 29 -10.58 11.57 8.87
CA ASP A 29 -9.33 11.59 9.61
C ASP A 29 -9.14 10.38 10.55
N ARG A 30 -10.19 9.60 10.80
CA ARG A 30 -10.14 8.33 11.54
C ARG A 30 -10.44 7.16 10.60
N ILE A 31 -9.42 6.76 9.83
CA ILE A 31 -9.53 5.60 8.93
C ILE A 31 -9.34 4.28 9.69
N VAL A 32 -9.90 3.19 9.14
CA VAL A 32 -9.72 1.84 9.68
C VAL A 32 -8.24 1.47 9.68
N VAL A 33 -7.72 1.03 10.83
CA VAL A 33 -6.34 0.57 10.98
C VAL A 33 -6.31 -0.96 10.84
N PRO A 34 -5.78 -1.52 9.74
CA PRO A 34 -5.69 -2.96 9.58
C PRO A 34 -4.62 -3.54 10.52
N HIS A 35 -4.82 -4.78 10.97
CA HIS A 35 -3.83 -5.52 11.75
C HIS A 35 -2.62 -5.98 10.92
N GLY A 36 -2.81 -6.15 9.60
CA GLY A 36 -1.74 -6.55 8.68
C GLY A 36 -1.48 -5.51 7.58
N GLU A 37 -0.45 -5.77 6.79
CA GLU A 37 -0.14 -4.96 5.61
C GLU A 37 -1.25 -5.08 4.56
N ILE A 38 -1.72 -3.93 4.07
CA ILE A 38 -2.73 -3.81 3.02
C ILE A 38 -2.14 -3.16 1.76
N VAL A 39 -2.89 -3.21 0.66
CA VAL A 39 -2.57 -2.38 -0.51
C VAL A 39 -2.68 -0.91 -0.10
N HIS A 40 -1.64 -0.13 -0.38
CA HIS A 40 -1.50 1.26 0.09
C HIS A 40 -1.55 1.42 1.62
N ASP A 41 -0.75 0.62 2.34
CA ASP A 41 -0.64 0.64 3.81
C ASP A 41 -0.02 1.94 4.39
N ARG A 42 -0.77 3.04 4.35
CA ARG A 42 -0.40 4.40 4.78
C ARG A 42 -1.64 5.28 4.89
N VAL A 43 -1.53 6.41 5.60
CA VAL A 43 -2.54 7.48 5.48
C VAL A 43 -2.53 8.02 4.05
N SER A 44 -3.68 8.15 3.40
CA SER A 44 -3.77 8.74 2.05
C SER A 44 -4.89 9.76 2.01
N VAL A 45 -4.53 11.05 1.90
CA VAL A 45 -5.49 12.16 1.86
C VAL A 45 -5.67 12.66 0.44
N GLU A 46 -6.91 12.87 0.01
CA GLU A 46 -7.25 13.39 -1.32
C GLU A 46 -6.93 14.90 -1.40
N LEU A 47 -6.19 15.34 -2.41
CA LEU A 47 -5.90 16.77 -2.65
C LEU A 47 -6.95 17.45 -3.53
N MET A 48 -7.36 16.74 -4.57
CA MET A 48 -8.22 17.28 -5.61
C MET A 48 -8.92 16.14 -6.36
N ARG A 49 -10.09 16.45 -6.92
CA ARG A 49 -10.80 15.58 -7.85
C ARG A 49 -10.74 16.14 -9.25
N GLY A 50 -10.52 15.28 -10.24
CA GLY A 50 -10.33 15.69 -11.62
C GLY A 50 -8.87 15.99 -11.94
N CYS A 51 -8.57 16.21 -13.22
CA CYS A 51 -7.24 16.53 -13.71
C CYS A 51 -7.34 17.60 -14.80
N PRO A 52 -6.61 18.71 -14.71
CA PRO A 52 -6.73 19.82 -15.67
C PRO A 52 -6.02 19.55 -17.00
N VAL A 53 -5.10 18.57 -17.05
CA VAL A 53 -4.24 18.28 -18.23
C VAL A 53 -5.04 17.79 -19.44
N GLY A 54 -5.97 16.85 -19.24
CA GLY A 54 -6.82 16.35 -20.32
C GLY A 54 -6.16 15.38 -21.30
N CYS A 55 -5.40 14.40 -20.80
CA CYS A 55 -4.84 13.31 -21.61
C CYS A 55 -5.97 12.50 -22.29
N ARG A 56 -5.91 12.32 -23.62
CA ARG A 56 -6.99 11.78 -24.46
C ARG A 56 -7.35 10.31 -24.26
N PHE A 57 -6.50 9.56 -23.58
CA PHE A 57 -6.75 8.17 -23.20
C PHE A 57 -7.32 8.02 -21.78
N CYS A 58 -7.19 9.05 -20.94
CA CYS A 58 -7.43 8.92 -19.50
C CYS A 58 -8.91 9.14 -19.17
N GLN A 59 -9.66 8.05 -19.00
CA GLN A 59 -11.07 8.11 -18.60
C GLN A 59 -11.28 8.95 -17.33
N ALA A 60 -10.48 8.70 -16.29
CA ALA A 60 -10.52 9.46 -15.05
C ALA A 60 -10.35 10.98 -15.29
N GLY A 61 -9.47 11.37 -16.21
CA GLY A 61 -9.25 12.76 -16.60
C GLY A 61 -10.47 13.46 -17.21
N TYR A 62 -11.43 12.71 -17.75
CA TYR A 62 -12.69 13.25 -18.30
C TYR A 62 -13.86 13.06 -17.35
N VAL A 63 -14.11 11.84 -16.88
CA VAL A 63 -15.29 11.50 -16.07
C VAL A 63 -15.29 12.17 -14.71
N TYR A 64 -14.14 12.60 -14.20
CA TYR A 64 -14.08 13.36 -12.96
C TYR A 64 -14.27 14.86 -13.16
N ARG A 65 -14.10 15.46 -14.35
CA ARG A 65 -14.16 16.94 -14.53
C ARG A 65 -15.43 17.58 -13.95
N PRO A 66 -15.42 18.87 -13.54
CA PRO A 66 -14.29 19.81 -13.57
C PRO A 66 -13.18 19.46 -12.57
N THR A 67 -12.00 20.09 -12.62
CA THR A 67 -10.96 19.89 -11.58
C THR A 67 -11.31 20.75 -10.37
N ARG A 68 -11.40 20.17 -9.17
CA ARG A 68 -11.67 20.90 -7.91
C ARG A 68 -10.63 20.52 -6.87
N GLU A 69 -10.10 21.51 -6.18
CA GLU A 69 -9.05 21.37 -5.17
C GLU A 69 -9.63 21.56 -3.77
N ARG A 70 -9.06 20.87 -2.77
CA ARG A 70 -9.35 21.11 -1.35
C ARG A 70 -8.52 22.26 -0.81
N ASP A 71 -8.95 22.87 0.30
CA ASP A 71 -8.14 23.83 1.02
C ASP A 71 -6.86 23.18 1.60
N PRO A 72 -5.66 23.75 1.37
CA PRO A 72 -4.41 23.18 1.87
C PRO A 72 -4.33 23.09 3.40
N ASN A 73 -5.00 23.98 4.14
CA ASN A 73 -5.04 23.91 5.61
C ASN A 73 -5.89 22.74 6.09
N GLN A 74 -7.04 22.47 5.44
CA GLN A 74 -7.85 21.30 5.76
C GLN A 74 -7.12 19.99 5.45
N VAL A 75 -6.40 19.94 4.34
CA VAL A 75 -5.57 18.78 3.99
C VAL A 75 -4.48 18.57 5.05
N ARG A 76 -3.74 19.63 5.41
CA ARG A 76 -2.70 19.58 6.45
C ARG A 76 -3.27 19.01 7.74
N ASP A 77 -4.35 19.59 8.23
CA ASP A 77 -4.96 19.20 9.50
C ASP A 77 -5.48 17.75 9.46
N THR A 78 -6.05 17.33 8.33
CA THR A 78 -6.50 15.95 8.13
C THR A 78 -5.34 14.96 8.16
N VAL A 79 -4.21 15.26 7.50
CA VAL A 79 -3.02 14.40 7.53
C VAL A 79 -2.51 14.26 8.96
N ILE A 80 -2.40 15.38 9.69
CA ILE A 80 -1.94 15.40 11.08
C ILE A 80 -2.83 14.54 11.98
N ARG A 81 -4.16 14.76 11.93
CA ARG A 81 -5.12 13.98 12.70
C ARG A 81 -5.07 12.50 12.34
N SER A 82 -5.01 12.18 11.05
CA SER A 82 -4.96 10.80 10.57
C SER A 82 -3.72 10.05 11.07
N VAL A 83 -2.53 10.62 10.88
CA VAL A 83 -1.27 9.98 11.30
C VAL A 83 -1.28 9.67 12.80
N ARG A 84 -1.80 10.59 13.62
CA ARG A 84 -1.89 10.42 15.08
C ARG A 84 -2.95 9.41 15.49
N ALA A 85 -4.13 9.47 14.88
CA ALA A 85 -5.23 8.55 15.17
C ALA A 85 -4.88 7.09 14.79
N THR A 86 -4.10 6.90 13.72
CA THR A 86 -3.79 5.56 13.19
C THR A 86 -2.42 5.02 13.62
N GLY A 87 -1.49 5.88 14.04
CA GLY A 87 -0.11 5.50 14.33
C GLY A 87 0.71 5.15 13.09
N TYR A 88 0.25 5.49 11.88
CA TYR A 88 1.02 5.28 10.65
C TYR A 88 2.33 6.08 10.69
N ASP A 89 3.41 5.50 10.17
CA ASP A 89 4.72 6.15 9.99
C ASP A 89 4.93 6.65 8.54
N GLN A 90 3.86 6.59 7.74
CA GLN A 90 3.85 7.06 6.37
C GLN A 90 2.50 7.65 5.98
N PHE A 91 2.53 8.74 5.21
CA PHE A 91 1.35 9.29 4.52
C PHE A 91 1.61 9.54 3.04
N SER A 92 0.56 9.68 2.24
CA SER A 92 0.60 10.13 0.85
C SER A 92 -0.48 11.17 0.56
N LEU A 93 -0.19 12.02 -0.40
CA LEU A 93 -1.15 12.97 -0.97
C LEU A 93 -1.63 12.42 -2.31
N SER A 94 -2.94 12.22 -2.43
CA SER A 94 -3.55 11.46 -3.53
C SER A 94 -4.42 12.34 -4.42
N SER A 95 -4.25 12.17 -5.73
CA SER A 95 -5.10 12.75 -6.77
C SER A 95 -4.76 12.09 -8.11
N LEU A 96 -5.44 12.48 -9.19
CA LEU A 96 -5.09 12.03 -10.55
C LEU A 96 -3.77 12.65 -11.05
N ASN A 97 -3.39 13.83 -10.56
CA ASN A 97 -2.12 14.48 -10.86
C ASN A 97 -1.73 15.44 -9.74
N THR A 98 -1.05 14.95 -8.71
CA THR A 98 -0.68 15.74 -7.52
C THR A 98 0.15 16.98 -7.86
N GLY A 99 0.84 16.96 -9.02
CA GLY A 99 1.65 18.08 -9.49
C GLY A 99 0.89 19.34 -9.85
N GLU A 100 -0.37 19.21 -10.22
CA GLU A 100 -1.21 20.33 -10.67
C GLU A 100 -2.00 20.95 -9.53
N TYR A 101 -1.91 20.40 -8.31
CA TYR A 101 -2.56 20.97 -7.15
C TYR A 101 -1.89 22.29 -6.76
N GLY A 102 -2.67 23.36 -6.74
CA GLY A 102 -2.20 24.74 -6.63
C GLY A 102 -1.27 25.06 -5.45
N ALA A 103 -1.40 24.33 -4.33
CA ALA A 103 -0.61 24.53 -3.11
C ALA A 103 0.31 23.35 -2.77
N VAL A 104 0.66 22.49 -3.75
CA VAL A 104 1.40 21.23 -3.50
C VAL A 104 2.75 21.45 -2.84
N GLN A 105 3.53 22.42 -3.34
CA GLN A 105 4.88 22.69 -2.83
C GLN A 105 4.87 23.20 -1.38
N PRO A 106 4.16 24.30 -1.02
CA PRO A 106 4.13 24.77 0.36
C PRO A 106 3.52 23.73 1.32
N LEU A 107 2.53 22.95 0.87
CA LEU A 107 1.93 21.89 1.68
C LEU A 107 2.91 20.75 1.99
N ILE A 108 3.67 20.27 1.00
CA ILE A 108 4.67 19.21 1.21
C ILE A 108 5.76 19.68 2.17
N VAL A 109 6.27 20.91 1.99
CA VAL A 109 7.32 21.47 2.86
C VAL A 109 6.83 21.55 4.32
N ASP A 110 5.65 22.13 4.56
CA ASP A 110 5.07 22.22 5.90
C ASP A 110 4.89 20.85 6.56
N LEU A 111 4.30 19.89 5.84
CA LEU A 111 4.09 18.54 6.37
C LEU A 111 5.42 17.82 6.65
N MET A 112 6.42 17.96 5.79
CA MET A 112 7.73 17.33 5.99
C MET A 112 8.46 17.89 7.21
N ASP A 113 8.47 19.21 7.39
CA ASP A 113 9.12 19.84 8.53
C ASP A 113 8.44 19.47 9.85
N ARG A 114 7.11 19.36 9.87
CA ARG A 114 6.34 18.92 11.04
C ARG A 114 6.61 17.47 11.43
N PHE A 115 6.72 16.58 10.45
CA PHE A 115 6.81 15.14 10.69
C PHE A 115 8.23 14.59 10.80
N GLU A 116 9.26 15.38 10.50
CA GLU A 116 10.66 14.95 10.66
C GLU A 116 11.02 14.52 12.09
N PRO A 117 10.61 15.24 13.16
CA PRO A 117 10.87 14.81 14.54
C PRO A 117 10.19 13.47 14.86
N GLU A 118 8.97 13.27 14.37
CA GLU A 118 8.15 12.07 14.60
C GLU A 118 8.55 10.87 13.71
N LYS A 119 9.53 11.05 12.81
CA LYS A 119 10.00 10.07 11.82
C LYS A 119 8.89 9.52 10.92
N VAL A 120 7.90 10.36 10.61
CA VAL A 120 6.84 10.02 9.65
C VAL A 120 7.25 10.48 8.26
N SER A 121 7.15 9.58 7.28
CA SER A 121 7.61 9.83 5.91
C SER A 121 6.47 10.14 4.94
N ILE A 122 6.72 11.00 3.96
CA ILE A 122 5.83 11.17 2.82
C ILE A 122 6.15 10.13 1.73
N ASN A 123 5.13 9.51 1.16
CA ASN A 123 5.22 8.65 -0.02
C ASN A 123 4.78 9.41 -1.27
N LEU A 124 5.69 9.52 -2.25
CA LEU A 124 5.52 10.33 -3.46
C LEU A 124 5.23 9.51 -4.73
N SER A 125 4.69 8.30 -4.60
CA SER A 125 4.50 7.37 -5.73
C SER A 125 3.62 7.90 -6.89
N SER A 126 2.99 9.08 -6.76
CA SER A 126 2.06 9.66 -7.73
C SER A 126 2.43 11.10 -8.17
N MET A 127 3.69 11.50 -8.00
CA MET A 127 4.16 12.83 -8.45
C MET A 127 4.45 12.86 -9.94
N HIS A 128 4.01 13.92 -10.62
CA HIS A 128 4.33 14.16 -12.02
C HIS A 128 5.76 14.69 -12.17
N ALA A 129 6.41 14.42 -13.32
CA ALA A 129 7.78 14.85 -13.58
C ALA A 129 7.95 16.36 -13.44
N SER A 130 6.99 17.14 -13.92
CA SER A 130 7.03 18.61 -13.87
C SER A 130 6.98 19.20 -12.45
N THR A 131 6.67 18.40 -11.43
CA THR A 131 6.55 18.86 -10.03
C THR A 131 7.88 18.85 -9.29
N ILE A 132 8.92 18.20 -9.83
CA ILE A 132 10.23 18.19 -9.17
C ILE A 132 10.95 19.50 -9.45
N THR A 133 10.98 20.36 -8.45
CA THR A 133 11.85 21.55 -8.40
C THR A 133 13.12 21.24 -7.61
N PRO A 134 14.21 22.02 -7.76
CA PRO A 134 15.41 21.88 -6.93
C PRO A 134 15.14 21.96 -5.43
N GLU A 135 14.20 22.82 -5.02
CA GLU A 135 13.81 23.02 -3.61
C GLU A 135 13.11 21.77 -3.07
N LEU A 136 12.16 21.22 -3.84
CA LEU A 136 11.48 19.98 -3.47
C LEU A 136 12.48 18.82 -3.47
N ALA A 137 13.33 18.70 -4.49
CA ALA A 137 14.36 17.67 -4.56
C ALA A 137 15.31 17.71 -3.34
N ALA A 138 15.67 18.90 -2.86
CA ALA A 138 16.45 19.08 -1.65
C ALA A 138 15.74 18.56 -0.40
N GLN A 139 14.44 18.84 -0.25
CA GLN A 139 13.63 18.33 0.85
C GLN A 139 13.51 16.80 0.80
N LEU A 140 13.30 16.25 -0.39
CA LEU A 140 13.15 14.81 -0.60
C LEU A 140 14.44 14.01 -0.38
N ARG A 141 15.59 14.67 -0.19
CA ARG A 141 16.79 13.99 0.30
C ARG A 141 16.63 13.41 1.70
N ARG A 142 15.72 13.98 2.52
CA ARG A 142 15.48 13.63 3.94
C ARG A 142 14.62 12.37 4.14
N VAL A 143 13.94 11.89 3.09
CA VAL A 143 13.00 10.76 3.19
C VAL A 143 13.51 9.50 2.48
N ARG A 144 12.93 8.35 2.83
CA ARG A 144 13.22 7.05 2.21
C ARG A 144 12.95 7.11 0.70
N LYS A 145 13.94 6.73 -0.10
CA LYS A 145 13.85 6.72 -1.57
C LYS A 145 13.52 5.31 -2.06
N SER A 146 12.31 5.12 -2.57
CA SER A 146 11.99 4.00 -3.48
C SER A 146 12.49 4.31 -4.89
N GLY A 147 12.16 3.50 -5.90
CA GLY A 147 12.30 3.94 -7.30
C GLY A 147 11.45 5.20 -7.56
N PHE A 148 11.96 6.13 -8.36
CA PHE A 148 11.24 7.31 -8.80
C PHE A 148 10.46 6.99 -10.07
N THR A 149 9.16 7.30 -10.14
CA THR A 149 8.31 6.92 -11.28
C THR A 149 7.93 8.14 -12.08
N ILE A 150 8.14 8.10 -13.39
CA ILE A 150 7.63 9.07 -14.35
C ILE A 150 6.78 8.32 -15.36
N ALA A 151 5.67 8.92 -15.77
CA ALA A 151 4.88 8.45 -16.89
C ALA A 151 5.01 9.48 -18.02
N PRO A 152 5.86 9.22 -19.03
CA PRO A 152 5.83 9.95 -20.31
C PRO A 152 4.68 9.49 -21.21
N GLU A 153 4.19 8.25 -20.99
CA GLU A 153 3.14 7.55 -21.72
C GLU A 153 3.40 7.29 -23.21
N ALA A 154 4.23 8.09 -23.86
CA ALA A 154 4.59 8.01 -25.25
C ALA A 154 6.07 8.36 -25.47
N GLY A 155 6.71 7.70 -26.45
CA GLY A 155 8.14 7.81 -26.70
C GLY A 155 8.57 9.15 -27.28
N THR A 156 7.91 9.63 -28.33
CA THR A 156 8.24 10.89 -29.02
C THR A 156 7.39 12.05 -28.54
N GLN A 157 7.86 13.28 -28.79
CA GLN A 157 7.07 14.50 -28.53
C GLN A 157 5.76 14.48 -29.32
N ARG A 158 5.82 14.12 -30.61
CA ARG A 158 4.64 14.00 -31.47
C ARG A 158 3.58 13.10 -30.86
N MET A 159 3.96 11.92 -30.35
CA MET A 159 3.01 11.00 -29.76
C MET A 159 2.47 11.48 -28.41
N ARG A 160 3.28 12.20 -27.61
CA ARG A 160 2.80 12.94 -26.42
C ARG A 160 1.76 14.01 -26.79
N ASP A 161 1.96 14.72 -27.91
CA ASP A 161 1.00 15.71 -28.42
C ASP A 161 -0.30 15.07 -28.92
N VAL A 162 -0.22 13.91 -29.60
CA VAL A 162 -1.39 13.11 -30.03
C VAL A 162 -2.24 12.72 -28.83
N ILE A 163 -1.64 12.27 -27.73
CA ILE A 163 -2.38 11.92 -26.51
C ILE A 163 -2.70 13.12 -25.60
N ASN A 164 -2.32 14.34 -26.01
CA ASN A 164 -2.44 15.58 -25.24
C ASN A 164 -1.77 15.51 -23.85
N LYS A 165 -0.61 14.86 -23.78
CA LYS A 165 0.25 14.86 -22.61
C LYS A 165 1.11 16.12 -22.68
N ASN A 166 0.73 17.14 -21.93
CA ASN A 166 1.44 18.43 -21.80
C ASN A 166 2.76 18.26 -21.02
N LEU A 167 3.67 17.45 -21.55
CA LEU A 167 4.98 17.15 -20.97
C LEU A 167 5.98 17.02 -22.12
N ASN A 168 6.99 17.90 -22.12
CA ASN A 168 8.02 17.87 -23.13
C ASN A 168 9.25 17.05 -22.70
N GLU A 169 10.12 16.74 -23.65
CA GLU A 169 11.30 15.91 -23.41
C GLU A 169 12.29 16.55 -22.44
N GLU A 170 12.52 17.86 -22.55
CA GLU A 170 13.42 18.61 -21.68
C GLU A 170 12.98 18.55 -20.21
N GLN A 171 11.68 18.70 -19.96
CA GLN A 171 11.08 18.57 -18.63
C GLN A 171 11.26 17.17 -18.06
N ILE A 172 11.15 16.12 -18.88
CA ILE A 172 11.37 14.74 -18.46
C ILE A 172 12.84 14.54 -18.06
N LEU A 173 13.76 14.96 -18.91
CA LEU A 173 15.20 14.84 -18.68
C LEU A 173 15.63 15.61 -17.42
N GLU A 174 15.14 16.84 -17.26
CA GLU A 174 15.42 17.68 -16.09
C GLU A 174 14.89 17.05 -14.80
N ALA A 175 13.64 16.58 -14.79
CA ALA A 175 13.07 15.90 -13.63
C ALA A 175 13.87 14.64 -13.24
N CYS A 176 14.31 13.86 -14.23
CA CYS A 176 15.16 12.70 -14.00
C CYS A 176 16.53 13.09 -13.44
N ARG A 177 17.14 14.15 -13.98
CA ARG A 177 18.43 14.70 -13.54
C ARG A 177 18.36 15.13 -12.08
N LEU A 178 17.32 15.89 -11.71
CA LEU A 178 17.06 16.31 -10.33
C LEU A 178 16.82 15.12 -9.40
N ALA A 179 16.10 14.08 -9.85
CA ALA A 179 15.94 12.85 -9.09
C ALA A 179 17.27 12.11 -8.87
N PHE A 180 18.12 11.99 -9.90
CA PHE A 180 19.44 11.36 -9.73
C PHE A 180 20.35 12.15 -8.79
N ASP A 181 20.30 13.49 -8.84
CA ASP A 181 21.06 14.38 -7.94
C ASP A 181 20.59 14.28 -6.49
N ALA A 182 19.28 14.20 -6.29
CA ALA A 182 18.66 13.95 -4.99
C ALA A 182 18.91 12.52 -4.48
N GLY A 183 19.57 11.65 -5.26
CA GLY A 183 20.13 10.38 -4.82
C GLY A 183 19.28 9.14 -5.12
N TRP A 184 18.27 9.26 -5.97
CA TRP A 184 17.62 8.07 -6.54
C TRP A 184 18.60 7.31 -7.44
N ASN A 185 18.52 5.98 -7.43
CA ASN A 185 19.32 5.11 -8.32
C ASN A 185 18.49 4.44 -9.41
N LEU A 186 17.18 4.31 -9.18
CA LEU A 186 16.24 3.64 -10.06
C LEU A 186 15.15 4.62 -10.49
N ILE A 187 15.01 4.81 -11.80
CA ILE A 187 13.87 5.50 -12.41
C ILE A 187 12.97 4.46 -13.08
N LYS A 188 11.66 4.58 -12.92
CA LYS A 188 10.65 3.76 -13.59
C LYS A 188 9.91 4.64 -14.59
N LEU A 189 9.81 4.19 -15.83
CA LEU A 189 9.13 4.88 -16.92
C LEU A 189 7.91 4.07 -17.34
N TYR A 190 6.74 4.71 -17.41
CA TYR A 190 5.51 4.08 -17.88
C TYR A 190 5.10 4.62 -19.25
N PHE A 191 4.99 3.71 -20.20
CA PHE A 191 4.59 3.94 -21.58
C PHE A 191 3.35 3.11 -21.94
N MET A 192 2.70 3.52 -23.03
CA MET A 192 1.70 2.71 -23.72
C MET A 192 2.16 2.42 -25.15
N ILE A 193 1.85 1.24 -25.66
CA ILE A 193 1.99 0.85 -27.08
C ILE A 193 0.60 0.61 -27.68
N GLY A 194 0.47 0.80 -28.99
CA GLY A 194 -0.81 0.67 -29.69
C GLY A 194 -1.67 1.94 -29.63
N LEU A 195 -1.06 3.10 -29.38
CA LEU A 195 -1.77 4.37 -29.39
C LEU A 195 -2.28 4.75 -30.80
N PRO A 196 -3.37 5.52 -30.92
CA PRO A 196 -3.89 5.94 -32.22
C PRO A 196 -2.85 6.73 -33.03
N GLY A 197 -2.55 6.28 -34.25
CA GLY A 197 -1.55 6.92 -35.11
C GLY A 197 -0.09 6.69 -34.70
N GLU A 198 0.19 5.70 -33.84
CA GLU A 198 1.54 5.30 -33.44
C GLU A 198 2.32 4.67 -34.58
N THR A 199 3.56 5.12 -34.76
CA THR A 199 4.52 4.61 -35.73
C THR A 199 5.66 3.88 -35.03
N ASP A 200 6.43 3.08 -35.78
CA ASP A 200 7.61 2.40 -35.23
C ASP A 200 8.65 3.40 -34.68
N ALA A 201 8.72 4.62 -35.23
CA ALA A 201 9.59 5.69 -34.71
C ALA A 201 9.16 6.16 -33.30
N ASP A 202 7.86 6.11 -32.97
CA ASP A 202 7.38 6.49 -31.64
C ASP A 202 7.66 5.40 -30.61
N VAL A 203 7.55 4.13 -31.03
CA VAL A 203 7.95 2.96 -30.23
C VAL A 203 9.45 3.01 -29.95
N ASP A 204 10.23 3.34 -30.98
CA ASP A 204 11.66 3.54 -30.86
C ASP A 204 12.03 4.67 -29.89
N GLY A 205 11.29 5.78 -29.95
CA GLY A 205 11.48 6.92 -29.07
C GLY A 205 11.36 6.58 -27.58
N MET A 206 10.63 5.51 -27.21
CA MET A 206 10.55 5.08 -25.79
C MET A 206 11.91 4.60 -25.28
N VAL A 207 12.63 3.85 -26.12
CA VAL A 207 13.97 3.34 -25.78
C VAL A 207 15.00 4.45 -25.87
N ASP A 208 14.89 5.33 -26.86
CA ASP A 208 15.78 6.49 -27.01
C ASP A 208 15.69 7.44 -25.80
N LEU A 209 14.47 7.74 -25.34
CA LEU A 209 14.24 8.53 -24.14
C LEU A 209 14.83 7.86 -22.89
N ALA A 210 14.67 6.54 -22.74
CA ALA A 210 15.28 5.81 -21.63
C ALA A 210 16.81 5.87 -21.69
N HIS A 211 17.42 5.75 -22.86
CA HIS A 211 18.87 5.91 -23.01
C HIS A 211 19.35 7.31 -22.65
N ALA A 212 18.64 8.36 -23.12
CA ALA A 212 18.96 9.74 -22.77
C ALA A 212 18.89 9.98 -21.25
N ILE A 213 17.84 9.47 -20.57
CA ILE A 213 17.71 9.54 -19.11
C ILE A 213 18.86 8.81 -18.41
N LEU A 214 19.27 7.65 -18.92
CA LEU A 214 20.37 6.88 -18.32
C LEU A 214 21.69 7.65 -18.42
N ASP A 215 21.91 8.31 -19.55
CA ASP A 215 23.09 9.14 -19.78
C ASP A 215 23.09 10.39 -18.90
N GLU A 216 21.95 11.04 -18.69
CA GLU A 216 21.83 12.10 -17.67
C GLU A 216 22.18 11.59 -16.26
N GLY A 217 21.68 10.42 -15.89
CA GLY A 217 22.01 9.78 -14.61
C GLY A 217 23.49 9.41 -14.46
N ARG A 218 24.21 9.16 -15.56
CA ARG A 218 25.66 8.90 -15.58
C ARG A 218 26.48 10.18 -15.42
N LYS A 219 25.97 11.31 -15.92
CA LYS A 219 26.57 12.64 -15.71
C LYS A 219 26.43 13.08 -14.26
N VAL A 220 25.33 12.71 -13.61
CA VAL A 220 24.99 13.09 -12.24
C VAL A 220 25.35 11.99 -11.24
N GLY A 221 26.50 12.11 -10.57
CA GLY A 221 26.94 11.24 -9.47
C GLY A 221 28.30 10.58 -9.69
N GLY A 222 28.98 10.19 -8.60
CA GLY A 222 30.30 9.57 -8.69
C GLY A 222 30.28 8.21 -9.42
N LYS A 223 31.36 7.89 -10.15
CA LYS A 223 31.58 6.69 -11.00
C LYS A 223 31.22 5.31 -10.38
N LYS A 224 30.94 5.25 -9.08
CA LYS A 224 30.64 4.03 -8.32
C LYS A 224 29.13 3.72 -8.19
N ARG A 225 28.21 4.61 -8.56
CA ARG A 225 26.76 4.37 -8.41
C ARG A 225 26.14 3.78 -9.68
N ARG A 226 25.60 2.57 -9.57
CA ARG A 226 24.83 1.92 -10.65
C ARG A 226 23.48 2.63 -10.80
N ARG A 227 23.23 3.18 -11.99
CA ARG A 227 21.95 3.77 -12.37
C ARG A 227 21.14 2.76 -13.15
N GLU A 228 19.85 2.69 -12.86
CA GLU A 228 18.94 1.76 -13.50
C GLU A 228 17.67 2.46 -13.93
N ILE A 229 17.12 2.00 -15.05
CA ILE A 229 15.83 2.40 -15.57
C ILE A 229 14.99 1.15 -15.72
N THR A 230 13.73 1.20 -15.29
CA THR A 230 12.73 0.21 -15.63
C THR A 230 11.73 0.84 -16.59
N LEU A 231 11.80 0.48 -17.86
CA LEU A 231 10.83 0.86 -18.87
C LEU A 231 9.68 -0.15 -18.81
N SER A 232 8.46 0.30 -18.54
CA SER A 232 7.27 -0.56 -18.59
C SER A 232 6.33 -0.07 -19.69
N ALA A 233 5.94 -0.96 -20.60
CA ALA A 233 4.97 -0.66 -21.65
C ALA A 233 3.68 -1.47 -21.45
N SER A 234 2.57 -0.76 -21.30
CA SER A 234 1.22 -1.33 -21.29
C SER A 234 0.59 -1.25 -22.68
N SER A 235 -0.32 -2.15 -23.02
CA SER A 235 -1.10 -2.04 -24.26
C SER A 235 -2.18 -0.97 -24.07
N PHE A 236 -2.35 -0.09 -25.06
CA PHE A 236 -3.40 0.92 -25.02
C PHE A 236 -4.78 0.26 -25.08
N ILE A 237 -5.57 0.49 -24.03
CA ILE A 237 -6.96 0.02 -23.95
C ILE A 237 -7.89 1.21 -24.17
N PRO A 238 -8.70 1.23 -25.24
CA PRO A 238 -9.67 2.29 -25.45
C PRO A 238 -10.68 2.33 -24.31
N LYS A 239 -10.75 3.46 -23.60
CA LYS A 239 -11.70 3.66 -22.49
C LYS A 239 -12.88 4.49 -22.95
N VAL A 240 -14.06 4.13 -22.47
CA VAL A 240 -15.31 4.86 -22.72
C VAL A 240 -15.23 6.28 -22.15
N GLU A 241 -16.03 7.19 -22.70
CA GLU A 241 -16.06 8.60 -22.28
C GLU A 241 -14.71 9.35 -22.42
N THR A 242 -13.85 8.87 -23.32
CA THR A 242 -12.62 9.55 -23.74
C THR A 242 -12.69 9.94 -25.21
N PRO A 243 -11.82 10.85 -25.70
CA PRO A 243 -11.67 11.09 -27.13
C PRO A 243 -11.32 9.83 -27.93
N PHE A 244 -10.64 8.84 -27.32
CA PHE A 244 -10.28 7.59 -27.98
C PHE A 244 -11.31 6.47 -27.84
N GLN A 245 -12.51 6.74 -27.28
CA GLN A 245 -13.56 5.73 -27.13
C GLN A 245 -14.03 5.11 -28.46
N TRP A 246 -13.71 5.74 -29.59
CA TRP A 246 -14.06 5.29 -30.94
C TRP A 246 -12.97 4.50 -31.64
N VAL A 247 -11.76 4.44 -31.08
CA VAL A 247 -10.63 3.76 -31.70
C VAL A 247 -10.54 2.33 -31.17
N GLY A 248 -10.28 1.36 -32.05
CA GLY A 248 -9.95 -0.01 -31.70
C GLY A 248 -8.63 -0.13 -30.95
N MET A 249 -8.54 -1.13 -30.06
CA MET A 249 -7.24 -1.61 -29.59
C MET A 249 -6.46 -2.18 -30.78
N ASP A 250 -5.15 -1.93 -30.83
CA ASP A 250 -4.27 -2.50 -31.84
C ASP A 250 -4.31 -4.05 -31.81
N ARG A 251 -3.98 -4.67 -32.95
CA ARG A 251 -3.98 -6.13 -33.09
C ARG A 251 -2.89 -6.75 -32.21
N LEU A 252 -3.14 -7.96 -31.71
CA LEU A 252 -2.19 -8.64 -30.81
C LEU A 252 -0.84 -8.92 -31.48
N GLU A 253 -0.84 -9.20 -32.78
CA GLU A 253 0.38 -9.40 -33.57
C GLU A 253 1.22 -8.12 -33.64
N ASN A 254 0.57 -6.96 -33.78
CA ASN A 254 1.26 -5.67 -33.79
C ASN A 254 1.82 -5.32 -32.41
N LEU A 255 1.07 -5.58 -31.35
CA LEU A 255 1.53 -5.36 -29.97
C LEU A 255 2.73 -6.25 -29.63
N ALA A 256 2.68 -7.53 -30.01
CA ALA A 256 3.81 -8.46 -29.88
C ALA A 256 5.04 -7.98 -30.67
N ARG A 257 4.86 -7.55 -31.93
CA ARG A 257 5.94 -6.97 -32.75
C ARG A 257 6.58 -5.76 -32.06
N LYS A 258 5.78 -4.85 -31.51
CA LYS A 258 6.25 -3.65 -30.80
C LYS A 258 7.01 -4.00 -29.51
N GLN A 259 6.53 -4.97 -28.74
CA GLN A 259 7.23 -5.50 -27.56
C GLN A 259 8.58 -6.12 -27.95
N SER A 260 8.65 -6.93 -29.01
CA SER A 260 9.90 -7.49 -29.52
C SER A 260 10.86 -6.40 -29.98
N ARG A 261 10.35 -5.35 -30.64
CA ARG A 261 11.15 -4.19 -31.08
C ARG A 261 11.80 -3.47 -29.90
N ILE A 262 11.05 -3.21 -28.82
CA ILE A 262 11.58 -2.58 -27.60
C ILE A 262 12.62 -3.49 -26.94
N SER A 263 12.28 -4.77 -26.74
CA SER A 263 13.17 -5.78 -26.14
C SER A 263 14.50 -5.92 -26.88
N ALA A 264 14.50 -5.79 -28.21
CA ALA A 264 15.72 -5.89 -29.02
C ALA A 264 16.66 -4.68 -28.88
N ARG A 265 16.16 -3.53 -28.41
CA ARG A 265 16.92 -2.27 -28.36
C ARG A 265 17.36 -1.84 -26.96
N VAL A 266 16.82 -2.44 -25.90
CA VAL A 266 17.17 -2.08 -24.52
C VAL A 266 18.62 -2.45 -24.20
N CYS A 267 19.36 -1.54 -23.55
CA CYS A 267 20.77 -1.73 -23.20
C CYS A 267 20.98 -2.10 -21.72
N ARG A 268 22.22 -2.41 -21.35
CA ARG A 268 22.60 -2.65 -19.95
C ARG A 268 22.28 -1.42 -19.07
N GLY A 269 21.45 -1.64 -18.06
CA GLY A 269 20.96 -0.59 -17.17
C GLY A 269 19.51 -0.18 -17.45
N VAL A 270 18.92 -0.65 -18.55
CA VAL A 270 17.49 -0.52 -18.85
C VAL A 270 16.84 -1.89 -18.79
N ASN A 271 15.90 -2.07 -17.87
CA ASN A 271 15.08 -3.26 -17.74
C ASN A 271 13.73 -3.00 -18.41
N PHE A 272 13.32 -3.87 -19.32
CA PHE A 272 11.99 -3.78 -19.94
C PHE A 272 10.99 -4.69 -19.26
N LYS A 273 9.79 -4.17 -19.02
CA LYS A 273 8.61 -4.92 -18.57
C LYS A 273 7.45 -4.59 -19.49
N HIS A 274 6.58 -5.55 -19.76
CA HIS A 274 5.37 -5.32 -20.54
C HIS A 274 4.20 -6.09 -19.96
N HIS A 275 2.99 -5.65 -20.30
CA HIS A 275 1.78 -6.39 -20.00
C HIS A 275 1.65 -7.61 -20.92
N GLU A 276 0.91 -8.62 -20.47
CA GLU A 276 0.51 -9.73 -21.31
C GLU A 276 -0.58 -9.29 -22.29
N ASN A 277 -0.41 -9.65 -23.57
CA ASN A 277 -1.32 -9.21 -24.63
C ASN A 277 -2.70 -9.85 -24.50
N ASP A 278 -2.78 -11.12 -24.09
CA ASP A 278 -4.06 -11.83 -23.93
C ASP A 278 -4.92 -11.20 -22.84
N SER A 279 -4.35 -10.88 -21.68
CA SER A 279 -5.07 -10.17 -20.61
C SER A 279 -5.53 -8.78 -21.09
N SER A 280 -4.65 -8.05 -21.81
CA SER A 280 -4.96 -6.74 -22.39
C SER A 280 -6.09 -6.81 -23.42
N PHE A 281 -6.18 -7.89 -24.19
CA PHE A 281 -7.27 -8.11 -25.16
C PHE A 281 -8.63 -8.14 -24.47
N TYR A 282 -8.78 -8.96 -23.43
CA TYR A 282 -10.04 -9.05 -22.68
C TYR A 282 -10.37 -7.74 -21.96
N ASP A 283 -9.36 -7.01 -21.45
CA ASP A 283 -9.55 -5.66 -20.92
C ASP A 283 -10.18 -4.71 -21.95
N ALA A 284 -9.78 -4.77 -23.22
CA ALA A 284 -10.39 -3.97 -24.28
C ALA A 284 -11.81 -4.41 -24.63
N VAL A 285 -12.06 -5.72 -24.66
CA VAL A 285 -13.40 -6.28 -24.89
C VAL A 285 -14.38 -5.74 -23.84
N PHE A 286 -14.07 -5.90 -22.56
CA PHE A 286 -14.95 -5.46 -21.47
C PHE A 286 -14.98 -3.95 -21.30
N SER A 287 -13.89 -3.25 -21.60
CA SER A 287 -13.86 -1.78 -21.58
C SER A 287 -14.89 -1.17 -22.54
N ARG A 288 -15.11 -1.79 -23.70
CA ARG A 288 -16.06 -1.32 -24.73
C ARG A 288 -17.32 -2.17 -24.82
N GLY A 289 -17.58 -2.98 -23.79
CA GLY A 289 -18.65 -3.96 -23.77
C GLY A 289 -20.06 -3.38 -23.79
N ASP A 290 -21.00 -4.23 -24.18
CA ASP A 290 -22.43 -4.00 -23.99
C ASP A 290 -23.07 -5.17 -23.22
N ARG A 291 -24.41 -5.21 -23.19
CA ARG A 291 -25.17 -6.22 -22.44
C ARG A 291 -24.91 -7.66 -22.90
N ALA A 292 -24.48 -7.88 -24.15
CA ALA A 292 -24.18 -9.22 -24.65
C ALA A 292 -22.98 -9.85 -23.94
N LEU A 293 -22.10 -9.04 -23.33
CA LEU A 293 -20.96 -9.55 -22.56
C LEU A 293 -21.32 -10.03 -21.15
N CYS A 294 -22.53 -9.74 -20.65
CA CYS A 294 -22.95 -10.13 -19.31
C CYS A 294 -22.99 -11.67 -19.16
N ASP A 295 -23.63 -12.35 -20.11
CA ASP A 295 -23.76 -13.81 -20.07
C ASP A 295 -22.40 -14.51 -20.27
N VAL A 296 -21.52 -13.92 -21.10
CA VAL A 296 -20.13 -14.39 -21.27
C VAL A 296 -19.35 -14.30 -19.96
N LEU A 297 -19.44 -13.17 -19.26
CA LEU A 297 -18.75 -12.96 -17.99
C LEU A 297 -19.24 -13.95 -16.92
N GLU A 298 -20.56 -14.17 -16.84
CA GLU A 298 -21.14 -15.13 -15.92
C GLU A 298 -20.71 -16.57 -16.23
N THR A 299 -20.76 -16.99 -17.50
CA THR A 299 -20.31 -18.33 -17.93
C THR A 299 -18.82 -18.53 -17.64
N ALA A 300 -17.96 -17.56 -17.95
CA ALA A 300 -16.53 -17.64 -17.63
C ALA A 300 -16.30 -17.82 -16.12
N TRP A 301 -17.02 -17.05 -15.29
CA TRP A 301 -16.98 -17.20 -13.84
C TRP A 301 -17.48 -18.58 -13.40
N ARG A 302 -18.59 -19.10 -13.93
CA ARG A 302 -19.07 -20.46 -13.59
C ARG A 302 -18.05 -21.54 -13.98
N ASN A 303 -17.33 -21.33 -15.08
CA ASN A 303 -16.30 -22.23 -15.59
C ASN A 303 -14.94 -22.09 -14.90
N GLY A 304 -14.84 -21.29 -13.83
CA GLY A 304 -13.67 -21.23 -12.98
C GLY A 304 -12.74 -20.03 -13.18
N ALA A 305 -13.10 -19.04 -14.01
CA ALA A 305 -12.35 -17.79 -14.13
C ALA A 305 -12.28 -17.08 -12.77
N ARG A 306 -11.13 -17.14 -12.10
CA ARG A 306 -10.88 -16.55 -10.80
C ARG A 306 -9.46 -16.03 -10.81
N PHE A 307 -9.24 -14.87 -10.20
CA PHE A 307 -7.89 -14.35 -9.99
C PHE A 307 -7.11 -14.06 -11.28
N ASP A 308 -7.82 -13.86 -12.41
CA ASP A 308 -7.27 -13.59 -13.75
C ASP A 308 -6.40 -12.33 -13.87
N GLY A 309 -6.38 -11.48 -12.84
CA GLY A 309 -5.43 -10.36 -12.75
C GLY A 309 -3.99 -10.76 -12.42
N TRP A 310 -3.76 -12.03 -12.03
CA TRP A 310 -2.43 -12.61 -11.83
C TRP A 310 -2.16 -13.64 -12.93
N GLY A 311 -1.09 -13.42 -13.71
CA GLY A 311 -0.82 -14.19 -14.93
C GLY A 311 -0.72 -15.71 -14.70
N GLU A 312 -0.24 -16.14 -13.52
CA GLU A 312 -0.18 -17.56 -13.13
C GLU A 312 -1.55 -18.24 -12.96
N HIS A 313 -2.63 -17.45 -12.83
CA HIS A 313 -4.01 -17.93 -12.70
C HIS A 313 -4.84 -17.70 -13.95
N PHE A 314 -4.38 -16.84 -14.87
CA PHE A 314 -5.11 -16.49 -16.06
C PHE A 314 -5.20 -17.68 -17.04
N ASN A 315 -6.42 -18.07 -17.37
CA ASN A 315 -6.68 -19.15 -18.32
C ASN A 315 -7.50 -18.67 -19.54
N PRO A 316 -6.85 -18.42 -20.69
CA PRO A 316 -7.54 -17.90 -21.87
C PRO A 316 -8.55 -18.88 -22.48
N LEU A 317 -8.45 -20.18 -22.20
CA LEU A 317 -9.38 -21.19 -22.73
C LEU A 317 -10.78 -21.05 -22.12
N ILE A 318 -10.86 -20.71 -20.83
CA ILE A 318 -12.15 -20.47 -20.15
C ILE A 318 -12.92 -19.35 -20.86
N TRP A 319 -12.23 -18.26 -21.16
CA TRP A 319 -12.80 -17.12 -21.86
C TRP A 319 -13.19 -17.45 -23.30
N LYS A 320 -12.30 -18.08 -24.07
CA LYS A 320 -12.60 -18.50 -25.46
C LYS A 320 -13.86 -19.37 -25.54
N ASN A 321 -14.00 -20.33 -24.62
CA ASN A 321 -15.17 -21.20 -24.56
C ASN A 321 -16.44 -20.43 -24.19
N ALA A 322 -16.37 -19.51 -23.23
CA ALA A 322 -17.51 -18.69 -22.83
C ALA A 322 -17.99 -17.79 -23.98
N PHE A 323 -17.09 -17.17 -24.74
CA PHE A 323 -17.44 -16.39 -25.93
C PHE A 323 -18.10 -17.26 -27.02
N ALA A 324 -17.54 -18.44 -27.27
CA ALA A 324 -18.07 -19.37 -28.26
C ALA A 324 -19.47 -19.89 -27.91
N GLU A 325 -19.72 -20.21 -26.62
CA GLU A 325 -21.01 -20.68 -26.12
C GLU A 325 -22.14 -19.66 -26.37
N HIS A 326 -21.85 -18.37 -26.21
CA HIS A 326 -22.81 -17.29 -26.43
C HIS A 326 -22.83 -16.73 -27.85
N GLY A 327 -22.00 -17.27 -28.75
CA GLY A 327 -21.88 -16.78 -30.14
C GLY A 327 -21.43 -15.32 -30.23
N VAL A 328 -20.66 -14.85 -29.24
CA VAL A 328 -20.17 -13.47 -29.17
C VAL A 328 -18.75 -13.42 -29.71
N ASP A 329 -18.52 -12.58 -30.72
CA ASP A 329 -17.17 -12.31 -31.23
C ASP A 329 -16.47 -11.27 -30.35
N PRO A 330 -15.38 -11.62 -29.63
CA PRO A 330 -14.63 -10.65 -28.84
C PRO A 330 -13.84 -9.66 -29.70
N GLU A 331 -13.41 -10.01 -30.92
CA GLU A 331 -12.63 -9.11 -31.79
C GLU A 331 -13.46 -7.89 -32.22
N PHE A 332 -14.77 -8.08 -32.40
CA PHE A 332 -15.74 -7.01 -32.65
C PHE A 332 -15.65 -5.89 -31.60
N TYR A 333 -15.45 -6.23 -30.32
CA TYR A 333 -15.36 -5.24 -29.24
C TYR A 333 -13.97 -4.64 -29.14
N ALA A 334 -12.93 -5.46 -29.24
CA ALA A 334 -11.55 -5.04 -29.03
C ALA A 334 -11.03 -4.14 -30.17
N HIS A 335 -11.14 -4.58 -31.42
CA HIS A 335 -10.34 -4.04 -32.53
C HIS A 335 -11.07 -3.07 -33.46
N ARG A 336 -12.40 -3.04 -33.41
CA ARG A 336 -13.20 -2.27 -34.35
C ARG A 336 -13.16 -0.77 -34.05
N ASP A 337 -12.99 0.07 -35.07
CA ASP A 337 -13.29 1.49 -34.94
C ASP A 337 -14.80 1.74 -34.97
N LEU A 338 -15.27 2.71 -34.19
CA LEU A 338 -16.67 3.09 -34.07
C LEU A 338 -16.89 4.48 -34.68
N ASP A 339 -18.08 4.71 -35.25
CA ASP A 339 -18.43 6.03 -35.77
C ASP A 339 -18.75 7.01 -34.62
N PRO A 340 -18.14 8.21 -34.58
CA PRO A 340 -18.48 9.27 -33.63
C PRO A 340 -19.97 9.65 -33.57
N GLY A 341 -20.72 9.45 -34.66
CA GLY A 341 -22.15 9.66 -34.73
C GLY A 341 -23.00 8.58 -34.04
N TRP A 342 -22.49 7.35 -33.87
CA TRP A 342 -23.26 6.23 -33.34
C TRP A 342 -23.62 6.39 -31.88
N ARG A 343 -24.81 5.93 -31.49
CA ARG A 343 -25.16 5.77 -30.08
C ARG A 343 -24.37 4.60 -29.48
N LEU A 344 -23.62 4.87 -28.42
CA LEU A 344 -22.70 3.90 -27.80
C LEU A 344 -23.33 3.24 -26.56
N PRO A 345 -22.95 1.99 -26.22
CA PRO A 345 -23.50 1.23 -25.10
C PRO A 345 -23.39 1.90 -23.73
N TRP A 346 -22.29 2.58 -23.49
CA TRP A 346 -22.02 3.29 -22.23
C TRP A 346 -22.77 4.62 -22.10
N GLN A 347 -23.49 5.09 -23.13
CA GLN A 347 -24.32 6.31 -23.04
C GLN A 347 -25.59 6.13 -22.19
N VAL A 348 -25.68 5.06 -21.40
CA VAL A 348 -26.64 4.90 -20.30
C VAL A 348 -26.25 5.74 -19.07
N VAL A 349 -25.01 6.21 -19.00
CA VAL A 349 -24.51 7.17 -18.01
C VAL A 349 -24.17 8.49 -18.70
N ASP A 350 -24.59 9.61 -18.11
CA ASP A 350 -24.22 10.97 -18.53
C ASP A 350 -23.16 11.54 -17.58
N SER A 351 -21.88 11.44 -17.97
CA SER A 351 -20.75 12.09 -17.27
C SER A 351 -20.78 13.62 -17.36
N ARG A 352 -21.70 14.20 -18.13
CA ARG A 352 -21.84 15.61 -18.50
C ARG A 352 -20.80 16.12 -19.49
N ILE A 353 -19.90 15.27 -19.97
CA ILE A 353 -18.95 15.66 -21.03
C ILE A 353 -19.67 15.65 -22.38
N ASN A 354 -19.46 16.70 -23.17
CA ASN A 354 -20.11 16.80 -24.47
C ASN A 354 -19.47 15.81 -25.46
N LYS A 355 -20.26 14.86 -25.97
CA LYS A 355 -19.82 13.90 -26.99
C LYS A 355 -19.25 14.56 -28.25
N LYS A 356 -19.86 15.68 -28.71
CA LYS A 356 -19.33 16.43 -29.86
C LYS A 356 -17.95 17.01 -29.56
N TRP A 357 -17.71 17.44 -28.32
CA TRP A 357 -16.40 17.92 -27.89
C TRP A 357 -15.36 16.80 -27.90
N LEU A 358 -15.72 15.59 -27.42
CA LEU A 358 -14.84 14.42 -27.50
C LEU A 358 -14.48 14.06 -28.94
N ALA A 359 -15.44 14.17 -29.88
CA ALA A 359 -15.19 13.91 -31.30
C ALA A 359 -14.26 14.96 -31.93
N ILE A 360 -14.34 16.23 -31.50
CA ILE A 360 -13.40 17.28 -31.90
C ILE A 360 -12.00 16.98 -31.34
N GLU A 361 -11.89 16.53 -30.09
CA GLU A 361 -10.62 16.12 -29.52
C GLU A 361 -9.98 14.93 -30.25
N LEU A 362 -10.77 13.96 -30.70
CA LEU A 362 -10.27 12.88 -31.55
C LEU A 362 -9.65 13.44 -32.83
N LYS A 363 -10.33 14.37 -33.51
CA LYS A 363 -9.79 15.01 -34.72
C LYS A 363 -8.48 15.75 -34.46
N ARG A 364 -8.39 16.47 -33.34
CA ARG A 364 -7.16 17.15 -32.91
C ARG A 364 -6.03 16.15 -32.65
N ALA A 365 -6.33 15.01 -32.03
CA ALA A 365 -5.36 13.95 -31.81
C ALA A 365 -4.74 13.45 -33.11
N LEU A 366 -5.57 13.21 -34.14
CA LEU A 366 -5.11 12.72 -35.44
C LEU A 366 -4.20 13.71 -36.18
N THR A 367 -4.25 15.01 -35.82
CA THR A 367 -3.36 16.05 -36.37
C THR A 367 -2.30 16.49 -35.36
N ALA A 368 -2.11 15.77 -34.25
CA ALA A 368 -1.22 16.14 -33.15
C ALA A 368 -1.43 17.56 -32.59
N ALA A 369 -2.64 18.13 -32.75
CA ALA A 369 -2.97 19.44 -32.21
C ALA A 369 -3.24 19.31 -30.70
N THR A 370 -2.60 20.14 -29.88
CA THR A 370 -2.71 20.08 -28.42
C THR A 370 -3.70 21.09 -27.85
N LEU A 371 -4.12 20.85 -26.62
CA LEU A 371 -4.76 21.83 -25.76
C LEU A 371 -3.86 22.11 -24.57
N THR A 372 -3.80 23.37 -24.18
CA THR A 372 -3.16 23.79 -22.93
C THR A 372 -3.88 23.21 -21.72
N VAL A 373 -3.19 23.20 -20.58
CA VAL A 373 -3.79 22.81 -19.29
C VAL A 373 -5.02 23.67 -19.01
N CYS A 374 -6.13 23.04 -18.65
CA CYS A 374 -7.42 23.71 -18.47
C CYS A 374 -7.45 24.52 -17.17
N GLY A 375 -7.99 25.73 -17.22
CA GLY A 375 -8.25 26.57 -16.04
C GLY A 375 -9.47 27.48 -16.22
N PRO A 376 -9.85 28.28 -15.20
CA PRO A 376 -10.94 29.26 -15.29
C PRO A 376 -10.70 30.30 -16.39
N LYS A 377 -9.43 30.69 -16.58
CA LYS A 377 -9.00 31.63 -17.64
C LYS A 377 -8.81 30.95 -19.00
N ASP A 378 -8.48 29.67 -19.00
CA ASP A 378 -8.17 28.86 -20.19
C ASP A 378 -9.13 27.67 -20.33
N CYS A 379 -10.44 27.95 -20.35
CA CYS A 379 -11.47 26.92 -20.37
C CYS A 379 -11.79 26.45 -21.80
N HIS A 380 -11.73 25.13 -22.03
CA HIS A 380 -11.94 24.52 -23.35
C HIS A 380 -13.40 24.16 -23.68
N GLY A 381 -14.37 24.54 -22.85
CA GLY A 381 -15.80 24.32 -23.12
C GLY A 381 -16.24 22.84 -23.20
N CYS A 382 -15.59 21.95 -22.44
CA CYS A 382 -15.79 20.50 -22.56
C CYS A 382 -17.19 19.97 -22.16
N ALA A 383 -17.98 20.78 -21.44
CA ALA A 383 -19.24 20.36 -20.83
C ALA A 383 -20.14 21.56 -20.50
N PRO A 384 -21.46 21.36 -20.25
CA PRO A 384 -22.34 22.42 -19.78
C PRO A 384 -21.87 23.08 -18.47
N PHE A 385 -21.19 22.32 -17.59
CA PHE A 385 -20.66 22.85 -16.33
C PHE A 385 -19.46 23.81 -16.51
N ALA A 386 -18.99 24.03 -17.75
CA ALA A 386 -17.87 24.93 -18.02
C ALA A 386 -18.17 26.38 -17.61
N ARG A 387 -19.45 26.78 -17.57
CA ARG A 387 -19.87 28.10 -17.11
C ARG A 387 -19.52 28.32 -15.63
N GLU A 388 -19.71 27.30 -14.81
CA GLU A 388 -19.37 27.30 -13.39
C GLU A 388 -17.85 27.35 -13.18
N CYS A 389 -17.06 26.69 -14.05
CA CYS A 389 -15.61 26.80 -14.04
C CYS A 389 -15.15 28.24 -14.28
N VAL A 390 -15.65 28.88 -15.35
CA VAL A 390 -15.26 30.26 -15.73
C VAL A 390 -15.72 31.29 -14.70
N LYS A 391 -16.85 31.03 -14.02
CA LYS A 391 -17.36 31.87 -12.93
C LYS A 391 -16.57 31.72 -11.61
N GLY A 392 -15.61 30.81 -11.53
CA GLY A 392 -14.84 30.57 -10.30
C GLY A 392 -15.62 29.86 -9.20
N VAL A 393 -16.74 29.20 -9.52
CA VAL A 393 -17.54 28.41 -8.56
C VAL A 393 -16.78 27.15 -8.12
N VAL A 394 -15.88 26.68 -8.97
CA VAL A 394 -15.01 25.56 -8.67
C VAL A 394 -13.81 26.06 -7.88
N THR A 395 -13.65 25.58 -6.64
CA THR A 395 -12.52 25.92 -5.79
C THR A 395 -11.21 25.50 -6.46
N GLN A 396 -10.37 26.48 -6.77
CA GLN A 396 -8.97 26.31 -7.12
C GLN A 396 -8.11 27.02 -6.07
N THR A 397 -7.08 26.35 -5.59
CA THR A 397 -6.18 26.81 -4.52
C THR A 397 -4.85 27.30 -5.06
N THR A 398 -4.78 27.61 -6.36
CA THR A 398 -3.57 28.06 -7.06
C THR A 398 -2.86 29.17 -6.28
N GLY A 399 -1.68 28.86 -5.73
CA GLY A 399 -0.84 29.82 -5.02
C GLY A 399 -1.38 30.33 -3.68
N ARG A 400 -2.38 29.66 -3.06
CA ARG A 400 -2.82 30.04 -1.70
C ARG A 400 -1.65 29.88 -0.71
N PRO A 401 -1.29 30.93 0.05
CA PRO A 401 -0.34 30.78 1.15
C PRO A 401 -0.93 29.85 2.20
N LEU A 402 -0.08 28.99 2.78
CA LEU A 402 -0.47 28.19 3.92
C LEU A 402 -0.50 29.11 5.16
N ASP A 403 -1.61 29.14 5.89
CA ASP A 403 -1.67 29.89 7.14
C ASP A 403 -1.12 29.00 8.27
N THR A 404 0.15 29.24 8.59
CA THR A 404 0.86 28.53 9.68
C THR A 404 0.49 29.04 11.07
N THR A 405 -0.25 30.16 11.16
CA THR A 405 -0.72 30.74 12.42
C THR A 405 -2.06 30.15 12.86
N LEU A 406 -2.80 29.50 11.96
CA LEU A 406 -4.02 28.79 12.32
C LEU A 406 -3.69 27.73 13.38
N PRO A 407 -4.40 27.71 14.52
CA PRO A 407 -4.20 26.69 15.53
C PRO A 407 -4.49 25.32 14.89
N LEU A 408 -3.57 24.39 15.12
CA LEU A 408 -3.90 22.96 15.02
C LEU A 408 -5.10 22.76 15.94
N LEU A 409 -6.25 22.31 15.42
CA LEU A 409 -7.56 22.19 16.09
C LEU A 409 -8.62 23.24 15.67
N SER A 410 -8.75 23.54 14.39
CA SER A 410 -10.11 23.76 13.87
C SER A 410 -10.68 22.42 13.45
N THR A 411 -11.53 21.83 14.30
CA THR A 411 -12.51 20.86 13.81
C THR A 411 -13.29 21.61 12.72
N PRO A 412 -13.36 21.11 11.47
CA PRO A 412 -14.42 21.59 10.60
C PRO A 412 -15.70 21.42 11.42
N ALA A 413 -16.54 22.46 11.51
CA ALA A 413 -17.87 22.29 12.09
C ALA A 413 -18.46 21.06 11.42
N ALA A 414 -18.68 19.99 12.19
CA ALA A 414 -19.25 18.78 11.65
C ALA A 414 -20.58 19.23 11.03
N VAL A 415 -20.70 19.15 9.70
CA VAL A 415 -21.99 19.34 9.05
C VAL A 415 -22.89 18.31 9.71
N ALA A 416 -23.87 18.77 10.47
CA ALA A 416 -24.77 17.86 11.16
C ALA A 416 -25.35 16.93 10.10
N PRO A 417 -25.57 15.63 10.39
CA PRO A 417 -26.17 14.72 9.42
C PRO A 417 -27.49 15.24 8.83
N SER A 418 -28.16 16.16 9.53
CA SER A 418 -29.36 16.89 9.11
C SER A 418 -29.17 17.89 7.98
N ASP A 419 -27.96 18.38 7.74
CA ASP A 419 -27.65 19.43 6.75
C ASP A 419 -27.09 18.87 5.43
N LEU A 420 -26.87 17.56 5.37
CA LEU A 420 -26.55 16.85 4.13
C LEU A 420 -27.84 16.57 3.34
N PRO A 421 -27.86 16.74 2.01
CA PRO A 421 -29.02 16.36 1.21
C PRO A 421 -29.33 14.89 1.47
N ALA A 422 -30.56 14.59 1.90
CA ALA A 422 -30.99 13.28 2.37
C ALA A 422 -30.63 12.16 1.39
N CYS A 423 -29.48 11.52 1.59
CA CYS A 423 -29.18 10.22 1.05
C CYS A 423 -29.92 9.21 1.92
N ALA A 424 -30.86 8.47 1.34
CA ALA A 424 -31.59 7.41 2.02
C ALA A 424 -30.62 6.28 2.44
N GLY A 425 -30.02 6.42 3.61
CA GLY A 425 -29.10 5.47 4.21
C GLY A 425 -28.41 6.12 5.39
N ALA A 426 -28.62 5.57 6.59
CA ALA A 426 -27.96 6.05 7.80
C ALA A 426 -26.44 6.08 7.58
N ALA A 427 -25.83 7.25 7.68
CA ALA A 427 -24.39 7.35 7.77
C ALA A 427 -23.93 6.50 8.96
N PRO A 428 -22.90 5.64 8.81
CA PRO A 428 -22.37 4.90 9.94
C PRO A 428 -21.97 5.90 11.03
N PRO A 429 -22.24 5.61 12.31
CA PRO A 429 -21.89 6.52 13.39
C PRO A 429 -20.39 6.78 13.34
N LEU A 430 -20.02 8.07 13.37
CA LEU A 430 -18.64 8.48 13.63
C LEU A 430 -18.20 7.79 14.94
N LEU A 431 -17.07 7.09 14.89
CA LEU A 431 -16.49 6.48 16.09
C LEU A 431 -16.36 7.55 17.18
N PRO A 432 -16.64 7.22 18.46
CA PRO A 432 -16.60 8.17 19.56
C PRO A 432 -15.27 8.92 19.60
N ASP A 433 -15.30 10.15 20.11
CA ASP A 433 -14.13 11.02 20.24
C ASP A 433 -13.14 10.46 21.25
N ALA A 434 -12.29 9.54 20.79
CA ALA A 434 -11.02 9.30 21.42
C ALA A 434 -10.15 10.55 21.21
N GLU A 435 -9.61 11.08 22.30
CA GLU A 435 -8.65 12.19 22.26
C GLU A 435 -7.50 11.83 21.33
N ILE A 436 -7.23 12.70 20.35
CA ILE A 436 -6.07 12.55 19.47
C ILE A 436 -4.84 12.89 20.32
N PRO A 437 -3.83 12.01 20.40
CA PRO A 437 -2.61 12.30 21.15
C PRO A 437 -2.00 13.64 20.72
N GLN A 438 -1.75 14.51 21.70
CA GLN A 438 -1.10 15.80 21.47
C GLN A 438 0.37 15.59 21.10
N PRO A 439 0.98 16.52 20.33
CA PRO A 439 2.39 16.44 20.01
C PRO A 439 3.23 16.44 21.29
N VAL A 440 4.01 15.39 21.49
CA VAL A 440 5.05 15.37 22.52
C VAL A 440 6.27 16.07 21.94
N ALA A 441 6.78 17.09 22.63
CA ALA A 441 8.00 17.77 22.20
C ALA A 441 9.17 16.77 22.17
N PRO A 442 9.97 16.72 21.09
CA PRO A 442 11.11 15.82 21.04
C PRO A 442 12.09 16.14 22.18
N ALA A 443 12.39 15.14 23.02
CA ALA A 443 13.42 15.27 24.05
C ALA A 443 14.82 15.45 23.42
N ALA A 444 15.76 16.00 24.19
CA ALA A 444 17.14 16.20 23.76
C ALA A 444 17.78 14.87 23.29
N PRO A 445 18.59 14.89 22.21
CA PRO A 445 18.99 13.69 21.44
C PRO A 445 19.81 12.64 22.18
N ASP A 446 20.29 12.90 23.40
CA ASP A 446 21.18 12.02 24.15
C ASP A 446 20.50 11.23 25.29
N VAL A 447 19.22 11.50 25.59
CA VAL A 447 18.52 10.77 26.64
C VAL A 447 17.87 9.51 26.06
N ARG A 448 18.25 8.34 26.59
CA ARG A 448 17.70 7.04 26.20
C ARG A 448 17.16 6.28 27.41
N TYR A 449 15.94 5.78 27.29
CA TYR A 449 15.34 4.87 28.24
C TYR A 449 15.04 3.56 27.54
N ARG A 450 15.44 2.43 28.14
CA ARG A 450 15.16 1.09 27.59
C ARG A 450 14.13 0.42 28.46
N TYR A 451 13.14 -0.21 27.84
CA TYR A 451 12.05 -0.89 28.52
C TYR A 451 11.95 -2.33 28.05
N ARG A 452 11.54 -3.22 28.95
CA ARG A 452 11.09 -4.59 28.64
C ARG A 452 9.62 -4.69 28.97
N ALA A 453 8.82 -5.12 28.00
CA ALA A 453 7.40 -5.36 28.18
C ALA A 453 7.10 -6.86 28.11
N ARG A 454 6.09 -7.29 28.88
CA ARG A 454 5.43 -8.59 28.74
C ARG A 454 4.02 -8.37 28.24
N PHE A 455 3.58 -9.16 27.25
CA PHE A 455 2.25 -9.07 26.68
C PHE A 455 1.71 -10.44 26.27
N THR A 456 0.39 -10.51 26.14
CA THR A 456 -0.33 -11.67 25.60
C THR A 456 -0.59 -11.51 24.11
N LYS A 457 -0.72 -12.62 23.38
CA LYS A 457 -1.17 -12.66 21.99
C LYS A 457 -2.13 -13.84 21.82
N LEU A 458 -3.41 -13.56 21.93
CA LEU A 458 -4.48 -14.55 22.00
C LEU A 458 -5.46 -14.41 20.83
N GLY A 459 -6.54 -15.19 20.88
CA GLY A 459 -7.68 -15.05 19.98
C GLY A 459 -7.32 -15.17 18.50
N ARG A 460 -7.85 -14.26 17.69
CA ARG A 460 -7.68 -14.30 16.22
C ARG A 460 -6.28 -13.85 15.80
N LEU A 461 -5.58 -13.09 16.64
CA LEU A 461 -4.24 -12.60 16.32
C LEU A 461 -3.19 -13.71 16.25
N ARG A 462 -3.46 -14.93 16.70
CA ARG A 462 -2.60 -16.11 16.44
C ARG A 462 -2.38 -16.37 14.95
N PHE A 463 -3.31 -15.95 14.09
CA PHE A 463 -3.22 -16.05 12.64
C PHE A 463 -2.53 -14.85 11.97
N LEU A 464 -2.03 -13.90 12.77
CA LEU A 464 -1.23 -12.78 12.28
C LEU A 464 0.26 -13.16 12.33
N GLY A 465 0.90 -13.11 11.15
CA GLY A 465 2.33 -13.35 11.01
C GLY A 465 3.16 -12.34 11.79
N HIS A 466 4.42 -12.68 12.10
CA HIS A 466 5.28 -11.85 12.96
C HIS A 466 5.53 -10.44 12.42
N LEU A 467 5.71 -10.28 11.10
CA LEU A 467 5.96 -8.97 10.50
C LEU A 467 4.75 -8.03 10.63
N ASP A 468 3.55 -8.55 10.36
CA ASP A 468 2.31 -7.79 10.50
C ASP A 468 2.00 -7.48 11.97
N PHE A 469 2.22 -8.46 12.85
CA PHE A 469 2.11 -8.25 14.29
C PHE A 469 3.04 -7.15 14.79
N SER A 470 4.30 -7.16 14.35
CA SER A 470 5.28 -6.11 14.67
C SER A 470 4.80 -4.74 14.21
N ARG A 471 4.30 -4.62 12.97
CA ARG A 471 3.73 -3.36 12.44
C ARG A 471 2.54 -2.87 13.25
N MET A 472 1.59 -3.75 13.55
CA MET A 472 0.41 -3.45 14.37
C MET A 472 0.83 -2.93 15.75
N LEU A 473 1.79 -3.60 16.41
CA LEU A 473 2.32 -3.14 17.69
C LEU A 473 2.98 -1.77 17.58
N MET A 474 3.77 -1.51 16.54
CA MET A 474 4.40 -0.19 16.36
C MET A 474 3.36 0.92 16.20
N ARG A 475 2.27 0.67 15.45
CA ARG A 475 1.14 1.59 15.35
C ARG A 475 0.49 1.82 16.72
N GLY A 476 0.25 0.75 17.48
CA GLY A 476 -0.31 0.81 18.83
C GLY A 476 0.55 1.66 19.78
N LEU A 477 1.87 1.44 19.81
CA LEU A 477 2.78 2.24 20.64
C LEU A 477 2.77 3.72 20.24
N ARG A 478 2.76 4.03 18.94
CA ARG A 478 2.64 5.42 18.44
C ARG A 478 1.29 6.05 18.82
N ARG A 479 0.19 5.31 18.69
CA ARG A 479 -1.16 5.76 19.11
C ARG A 479 -1.27 5.97 20.62
N ALA A 480 -0.49 5.22 21.40
CA ALA A 480 -0.37 5.42 22.84
C ALA A 480 0.50 6.64 23.23
N GLY A 481 1.03 7.37 22.25
CA GLY A 481 1.85 8.57 22.47
C GLY A 481 3.30 8.27 22.86
N ILE A 482 3.82 7.07 22.57
CA ILE A 482 5.20 6.69 22.95
C ILE A 482 6.20 7.24 21.93
N SER A 483 7.10 8.10 22.40
CA SER A 483 8.22 8.61 21.61
C SER A 483 9.33 7.54 21.48
N LEU A 484 9.23 6.69 20.47
CA LEU A 484 10.22 5.63 20.19
C LEU A 484 11.56 6.23 19.73
N LEU A 485 12.67 5.67 20.20
CA LEU A 485 14.00 5.99 19.70
C LEU A 485 14.26 5.23 18.40
N TYR A 486 14.93 5.87 17.43
CA TYR A 486 15.20 5.30 16.11
C TYR A 486 16.69 5.07 15.85
N SER A 487 17.02 4.14 14.95
CA SER A 487 18.38 3.91 14.46
C SER A 487 18.90 5.08 13.62
N GLN A 488 20.22 5.25 13.56
CA GLN A 488 20.86 6.24 12.69
C GLN A 488 20.94 5.76 11.23
N GLY A 489 20.96 6.70 10.28
CA GLY A 489 21.13 6.43 8.84
C GLY A 489 19.92 6.79 7.98
N PHE A 490 19.99 6.46 6.68
CA PHE A 490 18.99 6.87 5.67
C PHE A 490 17.58 6.26 5.84
N ASN A 491 17.46 5.18 6.64
CA ASN A 491 16.19 4.52 6.93
C ASN A 491 16.11 4.24 8.44
N PRO A 492 15.82 5.26 9.26
CA PRO A 492 15.70 5.09 10.70
C PRO A 492 14.58 4.09 11.00
N LYS A 493 14.89 3.05 11.78
CA LYS A 493 13.91 2.08 12.29
C LYS A 493 13.74 2.27 13.79
N PRO A 494 12.53 2.10 14.33
CA PRO A 494 12.35 2.13 15.77
C PRO A 494 13.23 1.03 16.40
N LYS A 495 13.93 1.37 17.48
CA LYS A 495 14.76 0.44 18.21
C LYS A 495 13.89 -0.47 19.08
N VAL A 496 13.38 -1.51 18.45
CA VAL A 496 12.57 -2.55 19.08
C VAL A 496 13.20 -3.90 18.79
N ALA A 497 13.32 -4.73 19.83
CA ALA A 497 13.80 -6.09 19.74
C ALA A 497 12.72 -7.03 20.31
N PHE A 498 12.34 -8.02 19.52
CA PHE A 498 11.39 -9.05 19.94
C PHE A 498 12.13 -10.28 20.46
N GLY A 499 11.47 -11.06 21.31
CA GLY A 499 11.85 -12.45 21.54
C GLY A 499 11.69 -13.32 20.28
N PRO A 500 11.94 -14.64 20.39
CA PRO A 500 11.70 -15.59 19.32
C PRO A 500 10.28 -15.48 18.77
N ALA A 501 10.16 -15.31 17.45
CA ALA A 501 8.89 -15.15 16.79
C ALA A 501 7.95 -16.32 17.11
N LEU A 502 6.73 -15.99 17.54
CA LEU A 502 5.66 -16.96 17.74
C LEU A 502 5.25 -17.57 16.38
N GLN A 503 5.05 -18.87 16.35
CA GLN A 503 4.60 -19.58 15.16
C GLN A 503 3.16 -19.21 14.79
N LEU A 504 2.86 -19.16 13.50
CA LEU A 504 1.51 -18.91 13.00
C LEU A 504 0.54 -20.00 13.50
N GLY A 505 -0.62 -19.59 14.01
CA GLY A 505 -1.63 -20.48 14.58
C GLY A 505 -1.44 -20.78 16.07
N VAL A 506 -0.32 -20.39 16.68
CA VAL A 506 -0.03 -20.59 18.11
C VAL A 506 -0.42 -19.33 18.89
N SER A 507 -1.15 -19.50 19.99
CA SER A 507 -1.45 -18.42 20.94
C SER A 507 -0.33 -18.30 21.97
N SER A 508 -0.19 -17.14 22.61
CA SER A 508 0.77 -16.96 23.70
C SER A 508 0.19 -16.17 24.85
N GLU A 509 0.38 -16.70 26.05
CA GLU A 509 0.07 -16.03 27.31
C GLU A 509 1.22 -15.11 27.72
N SER A 510 2.43 -15.26 27.16
CA SER A 510 3.58 -14.42 27.54
C SER A 510 4.62 -14.30 26.45
N GLU A 511 4.61 -13.11 25.87
CA GLU A 511 5.57 -12.61 24.90
C GLU A 511 6.36 -11.46 25.49
N TYR A 512 7.54 -11.21 24.93
CA TYR A 512 8.40 -10.13 25.38
C TYR A 512 8.90 -9.29 24.21
N LEU A 513 8.96 -7.99 24.43
CA LEU A 513 9.67 -7.04 23.57
C LEU A 513 10.48 -6.06 24.41
N ASP A 514 11.63 -5.68 23.89
CA ASP A 514 12.42 -4.57 24.39
C ASP A 514 12.25 -3.38 23.42
N PHE A 515 12.07 -2.17 23.94
CA PHE A 515 12.09 -0.96 23.12
C PHE A 515 12.83 0.19 23.81
N GLU A 516 13.35 1.11 23.01
CA GLU A 516 13.98 2.35 23.50
C GLU A 516 13.05 3.56 23.25
N SER A 517 13.01 4.48 24.20
CA SER A 517 12.28 5.75 24.12
C SER A 517 13.21 6.94 24.40
N THR A 518 12.86 8.09 23.82
CA THR A 518 13.53 9.38 24.06
C THR A 518 13.08 10.04 25.35
N GLU A 519 11.98 9.57 25.96
CA GLU A 519 11.40 10.14 27.18
C GLU A 519 11.19 9.07 28.25
N TYR A 520 11.13 9.52 29.51
CA TYR A 520 10.81 8.62 30.61
C TYR A 520 9.31 8.33 30.60
N ILE A 521 8.98 7.05 30.50
CA ILE A 521 7.62 6.54 30.55
C ILE A 521 7.25 6.20 31.99
N ASP A 522 6.20 6.85 32.52
CA ASP A 522 5.49 6.35 33.70
C ASP A 522 4.76 5.06 33.33
N VAL A 523 5.21 3.96 33.94
CA VAL A 523 4.75 2.60 33.66
C VAL A 523 3.26 2.43 33.91
N ARG A 524 2.70 3.00 34.99
CA ARG A 524 1.30 2.72 35.36
C ARG A 524 0.32 3.39 34.41
N GLU A 525 0.53 4.68 34.14
CA GLU A 525 -0.34 5.45 33.26
C GLU A 525 -0.22 4.96 31.80
N THR A 526 1.00 4.68 31.35
CA THR A 526 1.23 4.35 29.94
C THR A 526 0.78 2.95 29.56
N LEU A 527 0.78 1.99 30.49
CA LEU A 527 0.29 0.63 30.23
C LEU A 527 -1.20 0.61 29.84
N GLY A 528 -2.01 1.48 30.47
CA GLY A 528 -3.43 1.66 30.11
C GLY A 528 -3.59 2.16 28.68
N ARG A 529 -2.90 3.26 28.34
CA ARG A 529 -2.92 3.85 26.99
C ARG A 529 -2.46 2.89 25.90
N ILE A 530 -1.43 2.07 26.16
CA ILE A 530 -0.98 1.03 25.22
C ILE A 530 -2.11 0.03 24.94
N ASN A 531 -2.77 -0.45 25.99
CA ASN A 531 -3.82 -1.45 25.85
C ASN A 531 -5.09 -0.89 25.17
N GLU A 532 -5.44 0.37 25.41
CA GLU A 532 -6.52 1.06 24.69
C GLU A 532 -6.20 1.28 23.21
N ALA A 533 -4.91 1.45 22.88
CA ALA A 533 -4.42 1.62 21.52
C ALA A 533 -4.22 0.29 20.76
N LEU A 534 -4.50 -0.86 21.36
CA LEU A 534 -4.31 -2.18 20.75
C LEU A 534 -5.62 -2.98 20.70
N PRO A 535 -5.73 -4.00 19.83
CA PRO A 535 -6.87 -4.90 19.84
C PRO A 535 -6.90 -5.72 21.14
N SER A 536 -8.10 -6.08 21.62
CA SER A 536 -8.29 -6.82 22.89
C SER A 536 -7.56 -8.18 22.97
N ASP A 537 -7.25 -8.77 21.81
CA ASP A 537 -6.50 -10.03 21.68
C ASP A 537 -5.00 -9.88 22.03
N VAL A 538 -4.50 -8.66 22.24
CA VAL A 538 -3.16 -8.37 22.75
C VAL A 538 -3.27 -7.47 23.96
N ARG A 539 -2.66 -7.89 25.06
CA ARG A 539 -2.63 -7.10 26.29
C ARG A 539 -1.23 -7.06 26.87
N PHE A 540 -0.69 -5.87 27.04
CA PHE A 540 0.52 -5.62 27.82
C PHE A 540 0.18 -5.77 29.30
N GLU A 541 0.86 -6.71 29.95
CA GLU A 541 0.65 -7.06 31.36
C GLU A 541 1.66 -6.37 32.27
N ALA A 542 2.87 -6.12 31.76
CA ALA A 542 3.92 -5.46 32.51
C ALA A 542 4.85 -4.67 31.59
N LEU A 543 5.40 -3.59 32.12
CA LEU A 543 6.40 -2.75 31.47
C LEU A 543 7.42 -2.34 32.52
N GLU A 544 8.70 -2.61 32.27
CA GLU A 544 9.77 -2.30 33.21
C GLU A 544 10.95 -1.59 32.54
N ALA A 545 11.44 -0.51 33.15
CA ALA A 545 12.67 0.15 32.71
C ALA A 545 13.90 -0.73 32.99
N ILE A 546 14.70 -1.07 31.99
CA ILE A 546 15.86 -1.93 32.11
C ILE A 546 17.17 -1.18 31.86
N GLY A 547 18.22 -1.52 32.61
CA GLY A 547 19.56 -0.93 32.46
C GLY A 547 20.34 -1.55 31.30
N GLY A 548 21.42 -0.89 30.86
CA GLY A 548 22.25 -1.33 29.73
C GLY A 548 22.97 -2.68 29.92
N GLN A 549 23.05 -3.18 31.16
CA GLN A 549 23.68 -4.47 31.50
C GLN A 549 22.72 -5.66 31.34
N VAL A 550 21.42 -5.41 31.21
CA VAL A 550 20.43 -6.47 30.98
C VAL A 550 20.59 -6.96 29.54
N PRO A 551 20.88 -8.25 29.31
CA PRO A 551 21.07 -8.79 27.97
C PRO A 551 19.83 -8.59 27.08
N ALA A 552 20.05 -8.51 25.77
CA ALA A 552 18.95 -8.43 24.81
C ALA A 552 18.09 -9.70 24.86
N LEU A 553 16.80 -9.61 24.54
CA LEU A 553 15.91 -10.79 24.55
C LEU A 553 16.44 -11.94 23.68
N GLY A 554 17.01 -11.62 22.52
CA GLY A 554 17.62 -12.60 21.62
C GLY A 554 18.91 -13.25 22.16
N GLU A 555 19.50 -12.73 23.24
CA GLU A 555 20.67 -13.32 23.90
C GLU A 555 20.26 -14.08 25.17
N ALA A 556 19.26 -13.57 25.88
CA ALA A 556 18.84 -14.12 27.17
C ALA A 556 17.94 -15.35 27.05
N ILE A 557 17.06 -15.39 26.04
CA ILE A 557 16.05 -16.45 25.92
C ILE A 557 16.72 -17.74 25.46
N SER A 558 16.59 -18.77 26.30
CA SER A 558 17.18 -20.09 26.12
C SER A 558 16.15 -21.22 26.00
N ALA A 559 14.90 -20.98 26.40
CA ALA A 559 13.83 -21.96 26.30
C ALA A 559 12.44 -21.33 26.16
N ALA A 560 11.45 -22.13 25.77
CA ALA A 560 10.05 -21.75 25.67
C ALA A 560 9.17 -22.87 26.22
N ARG A 561 8.21 -22.53 27.08
CA ARG A 561 7.24 -23.46 27.67
C ARG A 561 5.95 -23.41 26.86
N TYR A 562 5.46 -24.58 26.47
CA TYR A 562 4.22 -24.73 25.73
C TYR A 562 3.26 -25.64 26.49
N ARG A 563 1.98 -25.26 26.46
CA ARG A 563 0.85 -26.09 26.83
C ARG A 563 0.18 -26.60 25.57
N VAL A 564 -0.19 -27.86 25.60
CA VAL A 564 -0.95 -28.56 24.57
C VAL A 564 -2.32 -28.86 25.17
N GLU A 565 -3.37 -28.44 24.48
CA GLU A 565 -4.76 -28.69 24.85
C GLU A 565 -5.43 -29.46 23.71
N ALA A 566 -5.86 -30.69 23.98
CA ALA A 566 -6.56 -31.51 23.00
C ALA A 566 -8.04 -31.10 22.89
N GLU A 567 -8.64 -31.39 21.75
CA GLU A 567 -10.09 -31.29 21.57
C GLU A 567 -10.85 -32.18 22.57
N SER A 568 -12.09 -31.79 22.87
CA SER A 568 -12.92 -32.50 23.85
C SER A 568 -13.07 -33.99 23.48
N GLY A 569 -12.79 -34.87 24.44
CA GLY A 569 -12.88 -36.33 24.26
C GLY A 569 -11.59 -36.99 23.75
N VAL A 570 -10.54 -36.23 23.45
CA VAL A 570 -9.22 -36.78 23.09
C VAL A 570 -8.36 -36.97 24.36
N ASP A 571 -7.85 -38.18 24.55
CA ASP A 571 -6.93 -38.52 25.63
C ASP A 571 -5.48 -38.63 25.10
N LEU A 572 -4.57 -37.87 25.70
CA LEU A 572 -3.15 -37.81 25.35
C LEU A 572 -2.28 -38.80 26.14
N THR A 573 -2.82 -39.45 27.17
CA THR A 573 -2.07 -40.29 28.13
C THR A 573 -1.28 -41.39 27.43
N GLU A 574 -1.95 -42.20 26.61
CA GLU A 574 -1.32 -43.34 25.92
C GLU A 574 -0.19 -42.90 24.99
N VAL A 575 -0.39 -41.78 24.28
CA VAL A 575 0.59 -41.26 23.32
C VAL A 575 1.82 -40.70 24.04
N ILE A 576 1.64 -40.01 25.17
CA ILE A 576 2.76 -39.53 26.00
C ILE A 576 3.55 -40.71 26.58
N GLU A 577 2.89 -41.75 27.09
CA GLU A 577 3.56 -42.95 27.58
C GLU A 577 4.31 -43.70 26.46
N LYS A 578 3.71 -43.79 25.28
CA LYS A 578 4.35 -44.36 24.09
C LYS A 578 5.61 -43.58 23.72
N PHE A 579 5.55 -42.26 23.69
CA PHE A 579 6.69 -41.39 23.42
C PHE A 579 7.81 -41.62 24.46
N ARG A 580 7.48 -41.67 25.76
CA ARG A 580 8.46 -41.92 26.84
C ARG A 580 9.18 -43.28 26.74
N ARG A 581 8.58 -44.27 26.07
CA ARG A 581 9.17 -45.60 25.85
C ARG A 581 10.09 -45.66 24.63
N GLN A 582 10.12 -44.64 23.78
CA GLN A 582 10.97 -44.61 22.59
C GLN A 582 12.40 -44.22 22.98
N GLU A 583 13.38 -45.03 22.58
CA GLU A 583 14.80 -44.76 22.88
C GLU A 583 15.34 -43.54 22.13
N GLN A 584 14.83 -43.28 20.92
CA GLN A 584 15.24 -42.14 20.11
C GLN A 584 14.11 -41.65 19.22
N VAL A 585 13.85 -40.34 19.26
CA VAL A 585 12.88 -39.67 18.38
C VAL A 585 13.57 -38.49 17.72
N THR A 586 13.62 -38.49 16.39
CA THR A 586 14.28 -37.44 15.62
C THR A 586 13.34 -36.78 14.64
N VAL A 587 13.56 -35.48 14.41
CA VAL A 587 12.86 -34.70 13.39
C VAL A 587 13.87 -34.15 12.39
N THR A 588 13.67 -34.41 11.11
CA THR A 588 14.52 -33.88 10.04
C THR A 588 13.79 -32.81 9.26
N ARG A 589 14.43 -31.64 9.10
CA ARG A 589 13.94 -30.51 8.31
C ARG A 589 14.92 -30.15 7.21
N GLU A 590 14.40 -29.98 6.00
CA GLU A 590 15.17 -29.42 4.89
C GLU A 590 14.99 -27.90 4.79
N ARG A 591 16.08 -27.17 4.57
CA ARG A 591 16.04 -25.74 4.24
C ARG A 591 17.13 -25.39 3.23
N LYS A 592 16.75 -24.86 2.07
CA LYS A 592 17.66 -24.49 0.97
C LYS A 592 18.60 -25.64 0.57
N GLY A 593 18.07 -26.86 0.45
CA GLY A 593 18.86 -28.04 0.06
C GLY A 593 19.73 -28.65 1.18
N LYS A 594 19.70 -28.10 2.41
CA LYS A 594 20.42 -28.66 3.56
C LYS A 594 19.44 -29.34 4.51
N LEU A 595 19.68 -30.63 4.76
CA LEU A 595 18.99 -31.40 5.79
C LEU A 595 19.58 -31.10 7.16
N ARG A 596 18.71 -30.97 8.16
CA ARG A 596 19.10 -30.82 9.56
C ARG A 596 18.19 -31.69 10.42
N THR A 597 18.82 -32.53 11.23
CA THR A 597 18.13 -33.44 12.15
C THR A 597 18.22 -32.90 13.58
N PHE A 598 17.12 -33.03 14.31
CA PHE A 598 16.96 -32.63 15.70
C PHE A 598 16.59 -33.88 16.50
N ASP A 599 17.32 -34.15 17.58
CA ASP A 599 17.01 -35.23 18.52
C ASP A 599 16.18 -34.67 19.67
N LEU A 600 14.96 -35.17 19.86
CA LEU A 600 14.04 -34.65 20.86
C LEU A 600 14.61 -34.74 22.29
N ALA A 601 15.45 -35.74 22.59
CA ALA A 601 16.09 -35.87 23.89
C ALA A 601 17.07 -34.71 24.19
N GLN A 602 17.57 -34.02 23.15
CA GLN A 602 18.47 -32.87 23.27
C GLN A 602 17.75 -31.53 23.11
N GLU A 603 16.48 -31.54 22.70
CA GLU A 603 15.70 -30.34 22.43
C GLU A 603 14.59 -30.10 23.47
N LEU A 604 14.13 -31.13 24.16
CA LEU A 604 13.14 -31.06 25.24
C LEU A 604 13.81 -31.01 26.61
N LEU A 605 13.49 -29.99 27.40
CA LEU A 605 13.88 -29.91 28.82
C LEU A 605 12.91 -30.67 29.73
N SER A 606 11.62 -30.69 29.39
CA SER A 606 10.61 -31.50 30.10
C SER A 606 9.41 -31.82 29.20
N LEU A 607 8.69 -32.89 29.56
CA LEU A 607 7.37 -33.27 29.03
C LEU A 607 6.52 -33.81 30.18
N ASP A 608 5.58 -32.99 30.62
CA ASP A 608 4.74 -33.20 31.79
C ASP A 608 3.29 -33.38 31.34
N GLN A 609 2.64 -34.45 31.79
CA GLN A 609 1.20 -34.61 31.61
C GLN A 609 0.49 -33.80 32.70
N LEU A 610 -0.49 -32.99 32.32
CA LEU A 610 -1.23 -32.16 33.26
C LEU A 610 -2.56 -32.83 33.64
N ASP A 611 -3.27 -33.35 32.65
CA ASP A 611 -4.47 -34.17 32.79
C ASP A 611 -4.60 -35.11 31.57
N SER A 612 -5.76 -35.77 31.38
CA SER A 612 -5.96 -36.67 30.24
C SER A 612 -5.97 -35.95 28.89
N GLY A 613 -6.47 -34.71 28.82
CA GLY A 613 -6.57 -33.93 27.59
C GLY A 613 -5.48 -32.87 27.42
N SER A 614 -4.57 -32.69 28.38
CA SER A 614 -3.58 -31.63 28.33
C SER A 614 -2.18 -32.03 28.82
N ALA A 615 -1.18 -31.42 28.19
CA ALA A 615 0.23 -31.67 28.47
C ALA A 615 1.04 -30.37 28.38
N ARG A 616 2.23 -30.38 28.97
CA ARG A 616 3.18 -29.28 28.92
C ARG A 616 4.53 -29.81 28.48
N PHE A 617 5.19 -29.09 27.59
CA PHE A 617 6.58 -29.35 27.26
C PHE A 617 7.41 -28.07 27.22
N VAL A 618 8.70 -28.20 27.50
CA VAL A 618 9.65 -27.09 27.45
C VAL A 618 10.68 -27.37 26.36
N LEU A 619 10.75 -26.51 25.35
CA LEU A 619 11.72 -26.62 24.27
C LEU A 619 12.90 -25.66 24.48
N ILE A 620 14.10 -26.14 24.16
CA ILE A 620 15.28 -25.29 24.03
C ILE A 620 15.11 -24.36 22.82
N VAL A 621 15.43 -23.08 23.02
CA VAL A 621 15.38 -22.06 21.98
C VAL A 621 16.77 -21.48 21.79
N ARG A 622 17.27 -21.56 20.56
CA ARG A 622 18.54 -20.99 20.13
C ARG A 622 18.25 -19.80 19.22
N CYS A 623 18.13 -18.62 19.82
CA CYS A 623 17.94 -17.36 19.10
C CYS A 623 19.07 -17.13 18.08
N GLY A 624 18.74 -16.94 16.80
CA GLY A 624 19.71 -16.80 15.71
C GLY A 624 20.34 -18.11 15.20
N GLY A 625 20.18 -19.22 15.93
CA GLY A 625 20.50 -20.57 15.48
C GLY A 625 19.29 -21.29 14.89
N ALA A 626 19.44 -22.58 14.53
CA ALA A 626 18.26 -23.40 14.27
C ALA A 626 17.85 -24.12 15.54
N SER A 627 16.55 -24.07 15.80
CA SER A 627 15.87 -24.77 16.90
C SER A 627 14.78 -25.65 16.31
N LEU A 628 14.38 -26.67 17.07
CA LEU A 628 13.16 -27.44 16.78
C LEU A 628 11.95 -26.49 16.88
N ARG A 629 11.03 -26.56 15.92
CA ARG A 629 9.78 -25.78 15.99
C ARG A 629 8.79 -26.49 16.91
N PRO A 630 7.89 -25.75 17.57
CA PRO A 630 6.97 -26.38 18.48
C PRO A 630 5.90 -27.22 17.76
N ASP A 631 5.53 -26.92 16.50
CA ASP A 631 4.67 -27.83 15.71
C ASP A 631 5.38 -29.13 15.31
N GLU A 632 6.69 -29.06 15.06
CA GLU A 632 7.53 -30.23 14.79
C GLU A 632 7.60 -31.13 16.04
N ALA A 633 7.81 -30.53 17.21
CA ALA A 633 7.76 -31.24 18.49
C ALA A 633 6.36 -31.83 18.75
N LEU A 634 5.29 -31.06 18.51
CA LEU A 634 3.92 -31.52 18.67
C LEU A 634 3.64 -32.76 17.80
N ARG A 635 3.99 -32.75 16.52
CA ARG A 635 3.79 -33.92 15.64
C ARG A 635 4.66 -35.11 16.04
N ALA A 636 5.90 -34.87 16.47
CA ALA A 636 6.80 -35.94 16.89
C ALA A 636 6.35 -36.62 18.19
N ILE A 637 5.80 -35.84 19.15
CA ILE A 637 5.31 -36.37 20.43
C ILE A 637 3.92 -36.99 20.27
N PHE A 638 2.99 -36.30 19.61
CA PHE A 638 1.57 -36.66 19.62
C PHE A 638 1.07 -37.38 18.35
N GLY A 639 1.92 -37.51 17.32
CA GLY A 639 1.58 -38.23 16.09
C GLY A 639 0.31 -37.72 15.42
N ASP A 640 -0.61 -38.64 15.11
CA ASP A 640 -1.88 -38.33 14.42
C ASP A 640 -2.81 -37.42 15.25
N LEU A 641 -2.67 -37.42 16.58
CA LEU A 641 -3.46 -36.55 17.46
C LEU A 641 -3.02 -35.08 17.41
N ALA A 642 -1.86 -34.77 16.82
CA ALA A 642 -1.35 -33.40 16.75
C ALA A 642 -2.31 -32.45 16.01
N GLY A 643 -3.11 -32.96 15.07
CA GLY A 643 -4.12 -32.17 14.35
C GLY A 643 -5.33 -31.76 15.21
N ALA A 644 -5.61 -32.51 16.28
CA ALA A 644 -6.68 -32.25 17.25
C ALA A 644 -6.15 -31.54 18.51
N CYS A 645 -4.93 -31.01 18.46
CA CYS A 645 -4.28 -30.34 19.58
C CYS A 645 -4.07 -28.86 19.28
N MET A 646 -4.46 -28.00 20.21
CA MET A 646 -4.08 -26.59 20.22
C MET A 646 -2.80 -26.38 21.02
N LEU A 647 -1.91 -25.58 20.46
CA LEU A 647 -0.65 -25.22 21.10
C LEU A 647 -0.72 -23.78 21.63
N ILE A 648 -0.31 -23.59 22.88
CA ILE A 648 -0.25 -22.30 23.57
C ILE A 648 1.17 -22.14 24.14
N ARG A 649 1.85 -21.02 23.85
CA ARG A 649 3.09 -20.66 24.55
C ARG A 649 2.72 -20.04 25.89
N GLU A 650 3.05 -20.71 26.98
CA GLU A 650 2.80 -20.20 28.33
C GLU A 650 3.83 -19.14 28.73
N ASP A 651 5.11 -19.36 28.41
CA ASP A 651 6.17 -18.40 28.72
C ASP A 651 7.44 -18.59 27.88
N LEU A 652 8.23 -17.53 27.80
CA LEU A 652 9.62 -17.56 27.36
C LEU A 652 10.53 -17.55 28.58
N LEU A 653 11.61 -18.30 28.50
CA LEU A 653 12.44 -18.62 29.66
C LEU A 653 13.89 -18.23 29.41
N VAL A 654 14.54 -17.75 30.47
CA VAL A 654 15.96 -17.42 30.52
C VAL A 654 16.61 -18.25 31.61
N ASP A 655 17.87 -18.63 31.39
CA ASP A 655 18.69 -19.22 32.44
C ASP A 655 19.31 -18.09 33.28
N TRP A 656 19.03 -18.09 34.57
CA TRP A 656 19.57 -17.16 35.54
C TRP A 656 20.12 -17.93 36.74
N GLU A 657 21.44 -18.04 36.82
CA GLU A 657 22.15 -18.72 37.91
C GLU A 657 21.71 -20.17 38.14
N GLY A 658 21.50 -20.90 37.05
CA GLY A 658 21.04 -22.29 37.08
C GLY A 658 19.55 -22.44 37.38
N ARG A 659 18.78 -21.34 37.39
CA ARG A 659 17.32 -21.35 37.51
C ARG A 659 16.69 -20.83 36.23
N THR A 660 15.69 -21.55 35.76
CA THR A 660 14.88 -21.13 34.62
C THR A 660 13.77 -20.18 35.08
N VAL A 661 13.91 -18.90 34.77
CA VAL A 661 12.97 -17.82 35.15
C VAL A 661 12.46 -17.07 33.93
N ASN A 662 11.48 -16.20 34.10
CA ASN A 662 11.00 -15.36 33.00
C ASN A 662 11.90 -14.11 32.77
N PRO A 663 11.92 -13.53 31.56
CA PRO A 663 12.75 -12.38 31.21
C PRO A 663 12.58 -11.12 32.05
N LEU A 664 11.42 -10.90 32.67
CA LEU A 664 11.18 -9.74 33.54
C LEU A 664 11.82 -9.95 34.92
N LEU A 665 11.60 -11.11 35.53
CA LEU A 665 12.21 -11.46 36.82
C LEU A 665 13.75 -11.41 36.75
N ALA A 666 14.34 -11.92 35.67
CA ALA A 666 15.79 -11.82 35.47
C ALA A 666 16.27 -10.35 35.34
N ALA A 667 15.50 -9.50 34.66
CA ALA A 667 15.83 -8.08 34.53
C ALA A 667 15.68 -7.31 35.86
N ALA A 668 14.71 -7.70 36.71
CA ALA A 668 14.55 -7.17 38.06
C ALA A 668 15.70 -7.62 38.99
N ALA A 669 16.10 -8.89 38.93
CA ALA A 669 17.22 -9.44 39.71
C ALA A 669 18.55 -8.74 39.40
N HIS A 670 18.81 -8.45 38.11
CA HIS A 670 19.95 -7.64 37.69
C HIS A 670 19.99 -6.24 38.33
N ARG A 671 18.83 -5.59 38.50
CA ARG A 671 18.73 -4.27 39.15
C ARG A 671 18.94 -4.36 40.67
N ALA A 672 18.32 -5.33 41.33
CA ALA A 672 18.40 -5.50 42.78
C ALA A 672 19.84 -5.72 43.27
N ARG A 673 20.66 -6.48 42.54
CA ARG A 673 22.09 -6.66 42.84
C ARG A 673 22.89 -5.35 42.91
N ARG A 674 22.41 -4.30 42.26
CA ARG A 674 23.11 -3.02 42.14
C ARG A 674 22.62 -1.96 43.13
N ALA A 675 21.53 -2.21 43.84
CA ALA A 675 21.13 -1.36 44.97
C ALA A 675 21.86 -1.75 46.27
N VAL A 676 22.56 -2.90 46.25
CA VAL A 676 23.28 -3.51 47.39
C VAL A 676 24.81 -3.36 47.26
N VAL A 677 25.29 -2.83 46.12
CA VAL A 677 26.70 -2.50 45.83
C VAL A 677 26.75 -1.02 45.52
#